data_AF-A0A7W8FKQ5-F1
#
_entry.id   AF-A0A7W8FKQ5-F1
#
_cell.length_a   1.000
_cell.length_b   1.000
_cell.length_c   1.000
_cell.angle_alpha   90.00
_cell.angle_beta   90.00
_cell.angle_gamma   90.00
#
_symmetry.space_group_name_H-M   'P 1'
#
loop_
_entity.id
_entity.type
_entity.pdbx_description
1 polymer ?
#
loop_
_entity_poly.entity_id
_entity_poly.type
_entity_poly.pdbx_seq_one_letter_code
_entity_poly.pdbx_strand_id
1 'polypeptide(L)'
;MRQGPLAGRYPAVAAMVTLALIPYLALSAAIDPLVPIISEQLHMTAQEMSLSSGLGNAAYAVGTVLAVQFAQHLPQRRMLLGYAVVLVLGSVLAAAAPNAGTFISGHVLQGLATSMLLIAAAPPLTIGFPRDKLRNTAVIMNMCVFGAVALGPFIGGVQAESHAWRPLFWIVAGIASLALILAALTFDDAPPADLDAPRDLLAIALAAVGCTAAFVGAAQLTTHGFGDAAVTVPMLGGLALIVVLIVYQFRARRPLLTVRTMLTSAIPVAGVGVALFAAAASVAATVLTANVFLRTYSPVHVGLLYLPELGGAIVMAFVFGAVISRRAMHYLPLVGMAFLAAGILVFRLALPANQPLALLGAALTGLALGATVAPALFVAGFSLQSNSLQRVFAIIELLRAVAAFLVAPIFVHFAVTFSGDVVVGTGIALWIGFGLAIGGAVFGVAIYVLSGARPQPPDLDRFLDGESPAWYSPPLLARLRKGLPPQAEPARVVATPLRPEAPIPVGPVVFAYDGSDLAAFAIQRAASQLAPGRDALVVCVWQPVDVGFTPTDNGHLVGHFDADQATEVRRAAERTAAHGASLAVAAGFQAYSKAVEATPTWKGIVAAADEHEASLIVLGPHRRNGLLGHLQGSVAAAVVAHTSTPVLIVPQSSAASNLCTTVA
;
A
#
# COMPACT_ATOMS: atom_id res chain seq x y z
N MET A 1 -7.47 -13.87 23.52
CA MET A 1 -6.60 -13.96 22.33
C MET A 1 -5.23 -13.46 22.75
N ARG A 2 -4.14 -14.20 22.49
CA ARG A 2 -2.82 -13.88 23.07
C ARG A 2 -2.16 -12.78 22.25
N GLN A 3 -2.09 -11.58 22.83
CA GLN A 3 -1.26 -10.50 22.29
C GLN A 3 0.20 -10.97 22.29
N GLY A 4 0.89 -10.71 21.18
CA GLY A 4 2.30 -11.00 21.09
C GLY A 4 3.09 -10.09 22.06
N PRO A 5 4.16 -10.55 22.72
CA PRO A 5 4.92 -9.72 23.67
C PRO A 5 5.57 -8.47 23.01
N LEU A 6 5.59 -8.40 21.67
CA LEU A 6 6.13 -7.29 20.90
C LEU A 6 5.05 -6.49 20.14
N ALA A 7 3.77 -6.77 20.37
CA ALA A 7 2.68 -6.06 19.71
C ALA A 7 2.67 -4.56 20.04
N GLY A 8 2.29 -3.74 19.05
CA GLY A 8 2.26 -2.27 19.16
C GLY A 8 3.62 -1.57 19.10
N ARG A 9 4.75 -2.29 19.10
CA ARG A 9 6.09 -1.68 18.99
C ARG A 9 6.50 -1.48 17.53
N TYR A 10 6.52 -0.23 17.08
CA TYR A 10 7.02 0.17 15.76
C TYR A 10 8.32 -0.54 15.33
N PRO A 11 9.40 -0.58 16.15
CA PRO A 11 10.66 -1.21 15.72
C PRO A 11 10.52 -2.72 15.52
N ALA A 12 9.64 -3.40 16.27
CA ALA A 12 9.43 -4.84 16.10
C ALA A 12 8.69 -5.14 14.79
N VAL A 13 7.64 -4.36 14.47
CA VAL A 13 6.92 -4.47 13.19
C VAL A 13 7.86 -4.12 12.02
N ALA A 14 8.62 -3.03 12.13
CA ALA A 14 9.61 -2.63 11.13
C ALA A 14 10.66 -3.72 10.87
N ALA A 15 11.26 -4.28 11.93
CA ALA A 15 12.26 -5.34 11.81
C ALA A 15 11.67 -6.60 11.17
N MET A 16 10.48 -7.00 11.58
CA MET A 16 9.80 -8.18 11.04
C MET A 16 9.46 -8.01 9.55
N VAL A 17 8.95 -6.85 9.12
CA VAL A 17 8.72 -6.56 7.69
C VAL A 17 10.03 -6.57 6.90
N THR A 18 11.09 -6.00 7.47
CA THR A 18 12.43 -5.98 6.85
C THR A 18 12.95 -7.40 6.64
N LEU A 19 12.88 -8.24 7.67
CA LEU A 19 13.31 -9.64 7.62
C LEU A 19 12.40 -10.51 6.73
N ALA A 20 11.13 -10.15 6.56
CA ALA A 20 10.21 -10.87 5.70
C ALA A 20 10.42 -10.55 4.20
N LEU A 21 10.72 -9.30 3.85
CA LEU A 21 10.75 -8.83 2.46
C LEU A 21 12.14 -8.84 1.83
N ILE A 22 13.17 -8.42 2.56
CA ILE A 22 14.53 -8.30 2.00
C ILE A 22 15.08 -9.64 1.47
N PRO A 23 14.95 -10.79 2.18
CA PRO A 23 15.69 -11.99 1.79
C PRO A 23 15.37 -12.49 0.39
N TYR A 24 14.09 -12.61 0.03
CA TYR A 24 13.72 -13.09 -1.30
C TYR A 24 13.93 -12.04 -2.39
N LEU A 25 13.67 -10.76 -2.11
CA LEU A 25 13.90 -9.70 -3.11
C LEU A 25 15.39 -9.51 -3.41
N ALA A 26 16.26 -9.75 -2.42
CA ALA A 26 17.70 -9.82 -2.64
C ALA A 26 18.09 -11.11 -3.38
N LEU A 27 17.50 -12.25 -2.98
CA LEU A 27 17.74 -13.54 -3.63
C LEU A 27 17.36 -13.53 -5.11
N SER A 28 16.22 -12.94 -5.47
CA SER A 28 15.72 -12.89 -6.85
C SER A 28 16.70 -12.18 -7.80
N ALA A 29 17.39 -11.15 -7.32
CA ALA A 29 18.44 -10.45 -8.06
C ALA A 29 19.84 -11.09 -7.90
N ALA A 30 20.06 -11.92 -6.88
CA ALA A 30 21.31 -12.64 -6.65
C ALA A 30 21.45 -13.95 -7.46
N ILE A 31 20.37 -14.42 -8.10
CA ILE A 31 20.37 -15.69 -8.84
C ILE A 31 21.15 -15.59 -10.14
N ASP A 32 21.11 -14.46 -10.86
CA ASP A 32 21.70 -14.35 -12.20
C ASP A 32 23.19 -14.75 -12.26
N PRO A 33 24.08 -14.29 -11.35
CA PRO A 33 25.47 -14.74 -11.32
C PRO A 33 25.65 -16.23 -10.97
N LEU A 34 24.66 -16.85 -10.31
CA LEU A 34 24.68 -18.25 -9.86
C LEU A 34 24.15 -19.21 -10.92
N VAL A 35 23.50 -18.72 -11.97
CA VAL A 35 22.85 -19.55 -13.02
C VAL A 35 23.79 -20.63 -13.58
N PRO A 36 25.05 -20.36 -13.96
CA PRO A 36 25.93 -21.38 -14.51
C PRO A 36 26.20 -22.53 -13.53
N ILE A 37 26.38 -22.21 -12.26
CA ILE A 37 26.72 -23.17 -11.19
C ILE A 37 25.51 -24.05 -10.86
N ILE A 38 24.32 -23.44 -10.77
CA ILE A 38 23.06 -24.16 -10.52
C ILE A 38 22.76 -25.09 -11.70
N SER A 39 22.92 -24.59 -12.93
CA SER A 39 22.72 -25.34 -14.16
C SER A 39 23.61 -26.59 -14.22
N GLU A 40 24.89 -26.47 -13.87
CA GLU A 40 25.82 -27.59 -13.83
C GLU A 40 25.47 -28.60 -12.74
N GLN A 41 25.24 -28.15 -11.50
CA GLN A 41 25.04 -29.04 -10.34
C GLN A 41 23.67 -29.74 -10.31
N LEU A 42 22.62 -29.11 -10.85
CA LEU A 42 21.28 -29.70 -10.94
C LEU A 42 20.98 -30.31 -12.31
N HIS A 43 21.96 -30.30 -13.23
CA HIS A 43 21.79 -30.70 -14.63
C HIS A 43 20.61 -29.98 -15.32
N MET A 44 20.42 -28.70 -15.00
CA MET A 44 19.35 -27.88 -15.56
C MET A 44 19.79 -27.24 -16.86
N THR A 45 18.93 -27.25 -17.86
CA THR A 45 19.10 -26.48 -19.09
C THR A 45 18.91 -24.97 -18.84
N ALA A 46 19.44 -24.13 -19.73
CA ALA A 46 19.20 -22.68 -19.68
C ALA A 46 17.70 -22.34 -19.75
N GLN A 47 16.93 -23.17 -20.47
CA GLN A 47 15.48 -23.06 -20.58
C GLN A 47 14.78 -23.32 -19.22
N GLU A 48 15.19 -24.36 -18.48
CA GLU A 48 14.65 -24.66 -17.15
C GLU A 48 15.01 -23.58 -16.13
N MET A 49 16.21 -22.98 -16.22
CA MET A 49 16.57 -21.83 -15.39
C MET A 49 15.73 -20.61 -15.69
N SER A 50 15.54 -20.26 -16.96
CA SER A 50 14.64 -19.17 -17.34
C SER A 50 13.20 -19.45 -16.93
N LEU A 51 12.74 -20.70 -17.02
CA LEU A 51 11.42 -21.12 -16.59
C LEU A 51 11.26 -20.99 -15.06
N SER A 52 12.29 -21.35 -14.28
CA SER A 52 12.31 -21.17 -12.83
C SER A 52 12.10 -19.71 -12.43
N SER A 53 12.90 -18.80 -13.00
CA SER A 53 12.76 -17.36 -12.75
C SER A 53 11.42 -16.82 -13.23
N GLY A 54 10.96 -17.25 -14.41
CA GLY A 54 9.66 -16.85 -14.96
C GLY A 54 8.48 -17.28 -14.09
N LEU A 55 8.45 -18.55 -13.65
CA LEU A 55 7.41 -19.08 -12.77
C LEU A 55 7.45 -18.46 -11.37
N GLY A 56 8.64 -18.18 -10.82
CA GLY A 56 8.79 -17.43 -9.57
C GLY A 56 8.17 -16.03 -9.66
N ASN A 57 8.45 -15.31 -10.75
CA ASN A 57 7.89 -13.97 -11.01
C ASN A 57 6.38 -14.01 -11.31
N ALA A 58 5.89 -15.05 -11.98
CA ALA A 58 4.47 -15.29 -12.16
C ALA A 58 3.78 -15.50 -10.80
N ALA A 59 4.37 -16.34 -9.94
CA ALA A 59 3.84 -16.61 -8.61
C ALA A 59 3.84 -15.35 -7.74
N TYR A 60 4.87 -14.49 -7.86
CA TYR A 60 4.91 -13.16 -7.26
C TYR A 60 3.76 -12.27 -7.74
N ALA A 61 3.52 -12.20 -9.05
CA ALA A 61 2.41 -11.43 -9.61
C ALA A 61 1.05 -11.94 -9.08
N VAL A 62 0.83 -13.26 -9.09
CA VAL A 62 -0.41 -13.90 -8.61
C VAL A 62 -0.63 -13.72 -7.11
N GLY A 63 0.45 -13.79 -6.33
CA GLY A 63 0.41 -13.64 -4.88
C GLY A 63 -0.14 -12.27 -4.45
N THR A 64 0.06 -11.21 -5.24
CA THR A 64 -0.55 -9.89 -4.96
C THR A 64 -2.09 -9.94 -4.92
N VAL A 65 -2.72 -10.70 -5.83
CA VAL A 65 -4.19 -10.85 -5.92
C VAL A 65 -4.69 -11.77 -4.80
N LEU A 66 -3.99 -12.89 -4.56
CA LEU A 66 -4.30 -13.81 -3.46
C LEU A 66 -4.24 -13.12 -2.09
N ALA A 67 -3.25 -12.24 -1.89
CA ALA A 67 -3.09 -11.52 -0.64
C ALA A 67 -4.31 -10.68 -0.29
N VAL A 68 -4.94 -10.05 -1.29
CA VAL A 68 -6.17 -9.27 -1.11
C VAL A 68 -7.35 -10.17 -0.75
N GLN A 69 -7.51 -11.30 -1.45
CA GLN A 69 -8.59 -12.25 -1.19
C GLN A 69 -8.53 -12.79 0.25
N PHE A 70 -7.33 -13.17 0.70
CA PHE A 70 -7.12 -13.67 2.05
C PHE A 70 -7.29 -12.58 3.10
N ALA A 71 -6.85 -11.35 2.84
CA ALA A 71 -7.00 -10.25 3.79
C ALA A 71 -8.46 -9.84 4.06
N GLN A 72 -9.35 -10.11 3.11
CA GLN A 72 -10.78 -9.90 3.33
C GLN A 72 -11.37 -10.90 4.34
N HIS A 73 -10.95 -12.16 4.28
CA HIS A 73 -11.62 -13.27 4.97
C HIS A 73 -10.89 -13.79 6.21
N LEU A 74 -9.56 -13.61 6.27
CA LEU A 74 -8.72 -14.20 7.31
C LEU A 74 -8.25 -13.13 8.30
N PRO A 75 -8.15 -13.48 9.61
CA PRO A 75 -7.50 -12.61 10.59
C PRO A 75 -6.06 -12.34 10.20
N GLN A 76 -5.62 -11.10 10.42
CA GLN A 76 -4.34 -10.60 9.92
C GLN A 76 -3.14 -11.44 10.40
N ARG A 77 -3.12 -11.82 11.69
CA ARG A 77 -2.04 -12.64 12.26
C ARG A 77 -1.92 -14.00 11.59
N ARG A 78 -3.04 -14.74 11.47
CA ARG A 78 -3.06 -16.09 10.87
C ARG A 78 -2.62 -16.04 9.42
N MET A 79 -3.05 -15.00 8.71
CA MET A 79 -2.68 -14.75 7.34
C MET A 79 -1.17 -14.53 7.19
N LEU A 80 -0.58 -13.61 7.96
CA LEU A 80 0.87 -13.31 7.90
C LEU A 80 1.73 -14.50 8.32
N LEU A 81 1.31 -15.26 9.34
CA LEU A 81 1.96 -16.50 9.74
C LEU A 81 1.92 -17.55 8.62
N GLY A 82 0.77 -17.71 7.96
CA GLY A 82 0.65 -18.59 6.80
C GLY A 82 1.63 -18.21 5.70
N TYR A 83 1.76 -16.93 5.38
CA TYR A 83 2.67 -16.47 4.33
C TYR A 83 4.14 -16.70 4.71
N ALA A 84 4.51 -16.41 5.96
CA ALA A 84 5.86 -16.65 6.46
C ALA A 84 6.21 -18.14 6.47
N VAL A 85 5.26 -19.03 6.81
CA VAL A 85 5.44 -20.49 6.68
C VAL A 85 5.68 -20.90 5.24
N VAL A 86 4.88 -20.39 4.28
CA VAL A 86 5.10 -20.68 2.85
C VAL A 86 6.47 -20.18 2.38
N LEU A 87 6.92 -19.02 2.85
CA LEU A 87 8.26 -18.50 2.52
C LEU A 87 9.36 -19.42 3.06
N VAL A 88 9.26 -19.88 4.31
CA VAL A 88 10.23 -20.81 4.91
C VAL A 88 10.24 -22.14 4.15
N LEU A 89 9.07 -22.72 3.89
CA LEU A 89 8.94 -23.98 3.13
C LEU A 89 9.53 -23.85 1.72
N GLY A 90 9.21 -22.78 1.00
CA GLY A 90 9.77 -22.51 -0.32
C GLY A 90 11.30 -22.37 -0.29
N SER A 91 11.83 -21.68 0.72
CA SER A 91 13.28 -21.48 0.88
C SER A 91 14.02 -22.76 1.24
N VAL A 92 13.45 -23.59 2.11
CA VAL A 92 14.02 -24.90 2.46
C VAL A 92 13.97 -25.85 1.26
N LEU A 93 12.87 -25.86 0.50
CA LEU A 93 12.73 -26.67 -0.72
C LEU A 93 13.76 -26.28 -1.78
N ALA A 94 13.96 -24.98 -2.01
CA ALA A 94 14.98 -24.50 -2.93
C ALA A 94 16.41 -24.83 -2.44
N ALA A 95 16.69 -24.67 -1.15
CA ALA A 95 17.99 -24.96 -0.55
C ALA A 95 18.37 -26.45 -0.59
N ALA A 96 17.39 -27.33 -0.40
CA ALA A 96 17.55 -28.77 -0.37
C ALA A 96 17.30 -29.44 -1.73
N ALA A 97 17.13 -28.66 -2.81
CA ALA A 97 16.72 -29.19 -4.10
C ALA A 97 17.74 -30.21 -4.66
N PRO A 98 17.29 -31.43 -5.00
CA PRO A 98 18.12 -32.43 -5.67
C PRO A 98 17.96 -32.41 -7.20
N ASN A 99 16.93 -31.75 -7.72
CA ASN A 99 16.62 -31.69 -9.15
C ASN A 99 15.89 -30.38 -9.51
N ALA A 100 15.75 -30.15 -10.82
CA ALA A 100 15.11 -28.97 -11.40
C ALA A 100 13.69 -28.72 -10.86
N GLY A 101 12.86 -29.78 -10.78
CA GLY A 101 11.46 -29.68 -10.37
C GLY A 101 11.30 -29.17 -8.93
N THR A 102 12.11 -29.69 -8.00
CA THR A 102 12.09 -29.23 -6.61
C THR A 102 12.60 -27.79 -6.48
N PHE A 103 13.63 -27.43 -7.25
CA PHE A 103 14.16 -26.06 -7.26
C PHE A 103 13.13 -25.05 -7.77
N ILE A 104 12.49 -25.34 -8.91
CA ILE A 104 11.41 -24.51 -9.50
C ILE A 104 10.25 -24.37 -8.51
N SER A 105 9.83 -25.47 -7.88
CA SER A 105 8.74 -25.45 -6.89
C SER A 105 9.06 -24.56 -5.70
N GLY A 106 10.30 -24.62 -5.19
CA GLY A 106 10.78 -23.74 -4.13
C GLY A 106 10.71 -22.26 -4.52
N HIS A 107 11.22 -21.91 -5.70
CA HIS A 107 11.16 -20.54 -6.24
C HIS A 107 9.73 -20.01 -6.41
N VAL A 108 8.81 -20.83 -6.91
CA VAL A 108 7.40 -20.49 -7.05
C VAL A 108 6.79 -20.15 -5.70
N LEU A 109 7.04 -20.97 -4.68
CA LEU A 109 6.54 -20.73 -3.33
C LEU A 109 7.13 -19.46 -2.70
N GLN A 110 8.43 -19.21 -2.90
CA GLN A 110 9.07 -17.99 -2.38
C GLN A 110 8.55 -16.72 -3.07
N GLY A 111 8.35 -16.75 -4.40
CA GLY A 111 7.77 -15.63 -5.15
C GLY A 111 6.36 -15.30 -4.69
N LEU A 112 5.53 -16.33 -4.57
CA LEU A 112 4.17 -16.23 -4.04
C LEU A 112 4.16 -15.64 -2.62
N ALA A 113 4.94 -16.20 -1.69
CA ALA A 113 4.95 -15.74 -0.31
C ALA A 113 5.44 -14.29 -0.16
N THR A 114 6.44 -13.89 -0.94
CA THR A 114 7.04 -12.55 -0.81
C THR A 114 6.08 -11.45 -1.23
N SER A 115 5.38 -11.62 -2.35
CA SER A 115 4.36 -10.64 -2.77
C SER A 115 3.21 -10.59 -1.77
N MET A 116 2.78 -11.73 -1.23
CA MET A 116 1.72 -11.77 -0.22
C MET A 116 2.11 -11.06 1.06
N LEU A 117 3.35 -11.26 1.53
CA LEU A 117 3.92 -10.53 2.66
C LEU A 117 4.02 -9.03 2.34
N LEU A 118 4.46 -8.64 1.14
CA LEU A 118 4.57 -7.23 0.75
C LEU A 118 3.22 -6.52 0.83
N ILE A 119 2.19 -7.12 0.25
CA ILE A 119 0.84 -6.55 0.21
C ILE A 119 0.22 -6.52 1.62
N ALA A 120 0.45 -7.55 2.44
CA ALA A 120 -0.11 -7.59 3.80
C ALA A 120 0.68 -6.73 4.82
N ALA A 121 1.96 -6.49 4.61
CA ALA A 121 2.82 -5.70 5.50
C ALA A 121 2.70 -4.19 5.29
N ALA A 122 2.37 -3.74 4.07
CA ALA A 122 2.33 -2.31 3.74
C ALA A 122 1.30 -1.50 4.54
N PRO A 123 0.03 -1.94 4.70
CA PRO A 123 -0.97 -1.17 5.47
C PRO A 123 -0.61 -1.02 6.95
N PRO A 124 -0.28 -2.08 7.72
CA PRO A 124 0.04 -1.96 9.15
C PRO A 124 1.17 -0.97 9.45
N LEU A 125 2.19 -0.88 8.59
CA LEU A 125 3.28 0.09 8.75
C LEU A 125 2.89 1.51 8.36
N THR A 126 1.92 1.67 7.45
CA THR A 126 1.54 2.98 6.90
C THR A 126 0.41 3.63 7.70
N ILE A 127 -0.61 2.87 8.10
CA ILE A 127 -1.79 3.39 8.79
C ILE A 127 -1.87 2.98 10.27
N GLY A 128 -1.08 1.98 10.71
CA GLY A 128 -1.10 1.49 12.09
C GLY A 128 -0.30 2.34 13.09
N PHE A 129 0.43 3.35 12.63
CA PHE A 129 1.29 4.19 13.47
C PHE A 129 1.08 5.68 13.18
N PRO A 130 1.31 6.55 14.17
CA PRO A 130 1.13 7.99 14.00
C PRO A 130 2.05 8.59 12.93
N ARG A 131 1.66 9.77 12.44
CA ARG A 131 2.29 10.48 11.32
C ARG A 131 3.79 10.72 11.47
N ASP A 132 4.31 10.75 12.70
CA ASP A 132 5.73 10.93 12.99
C ASP A 132 6.58 9.73 12.53
N LYS A 133 5.99 8.54 12.45
CA LYS A 133 6.65 7.31 11.98
C LYS A 133 6.57 7.11 10.47
N LEU A 134 5.67 7.81 9.76
CA LEU A 134 5.51 7.67 8.31
C LEU A 134 6.81 7.89 7.53
N ARG A 135 7.65 8.84 7.97
CA ARG A 135 8.98 9.06 7.39
C ARG A 135 9.84 7.79 7.45
N ASN A 136 9.87 7.15 8.62
CA ASN A 136 10.67 5.94 8.81
C ASN A 136 10.06 4.78 8.01
N THR A 137 8.73 4.69 7.95
CA THR A 137 8.03 3.68 7.15
C THR A 137 8.37 3.81 5.67
N ALA A 138 8.42 5.05 5.16
CA ALA A 138 8.80 5.34 3.78
C ALA A 138 10.22 4.84 3.47
N VAL A 139 11.18 5.12 4.35
CA VAL A 139 12.56 4.67 4.24
C VAL A 139 12.62 3.14 4.24
N ILE A 140 11.99 2.50 5.22
CA ILE A 140 12.00 1.04 5.40
C ILE A 140 11.36 0.35 4.19
N MET A 141 10.17 0.78 3.77
CA MET A 141 9.49 0.19 2.61
C MET A 141 10.30 0.35 1.33
N ASN A 142 10.95 1.50 1.12
CA ASN A 142 11.83 1.68 -0.03
C ASN A 142 13.05 0.75 0.02
N MET A 143 13.64 0.53 1.20
CA MET A 143 14.75 -0.41 1.39
C MET A 143 14.34 -1.87 1.23
N CYS A 144 13.16 -2.24 1.71
CA CYS A 144 12.61 -3.58 1.52
C CYS A 144 12.41 -3.89 0.03
N VAL A 145 11.93 -2.94 -0.77
CA VAL A 145 11.62 -3.19 -2.18
C VAL A 145 12.85 -3.02 -3.07
N PHE A 146 13.57 -1.90 -2.98
CA PHE A 146 14.67 -1.57 -3.91
C PHE A 146 16.05 -1.76 -3.31
N GLY A 147 16.23 -1.48 -2.02
CA GLY A 147 17.49 -1.75 -1.34
C GLY A 147 17.85 -3.24 -1.40
N ALA A 148 16.86 -4.11 -1.18
CA ALA A 148 17.03 -5.55 -1.31
C ALA A 148 17.48 -5.98 -2.71
N VAL A 149 16.79 -5.52 -3.75
CA VAL A 149 17.11 -5.85 -5.15
C VAL A 149 18.49 -5.33 -5.54
N ALA A 150 18.84 -4.10 -5.15
CA ALA A 150 20.16 -3.50 -5.44
C ALA A 150 21.32 -4.22 -4.73
N LEU A 151 21.06 -4.87 -3.60
CA LEU A 151 22.03 -5.70 -2.88
C LEU A 151 22.27 -7.07 -3.56
N GLY A 152 21.32 -7.53 -4.38
CA GLY A 152 21.32 -8.85 -5.01
C GLY A 152 22.58 -9.16 -5.82
N PRO A 153 23.01 -8.34 -6.79
CA PRO A 153 24.20 -8.62 -7.61
C PRO A 153 25.48 -8.79 -6.79
N PHE A 154 25.64 -8.04 -5.70
CA PHE A 154 26.79 -8.18 -4.80
C PHE A 154 26.75 -9.53 -4.06
N ILE A 155 25.62 -9.87 -3.43
CA ILE A 155 25.46 -11.14 -2.72
C ILE A 155 25.63 -12.32 -3.68
N GLY A 156 24.99 -12.27 -4.85
CA GLY A 156 25.07 -13.28 -5.89
C GLY A 156 26.49 -13.46 -6.42
N GLY A 157 27.20 -12.35 -6.65
CA GLY A 157 28.60 -12.35 -7.08
C GLY A 157 29.52 -13.03 -6.08
N VAL A 158 29.49 -12.59 -4.81
CA VAL A 158 30.29 -13.18 -3.70
C VAL A 158 30.01 -14.67 -3.56
N GLN A 159 28.74 -15.06 -3.60
CA GLN A 159 28.38 -16.46 -3.49
C GLN A 159 28.83 -17.27 -4.71
N ALA A 160 28.76 -16.71 -5.92
CA ALA A 160 29.20 -17.37 -7.15
C ALA A 160 30.71 -17.68 -7.12
N GLU A 161 31.53 -16.81 -6.54
CA GLU A 161 32.98 -17.06 -6.40
C GLU A 161 33.30 -18.22 -5.44
N SER A 162 32.45 -18.46 -4.44
CA SER A 162 32.60 -19.62 -3.54
C SER A 162 32.21 -20.96 -4.19
N HIS A 163 31.71 -20.95 -5.44
CA HIS A 163 31.24 -22.13 -6.18
C HIS A 163 30.16 -22.96 -5.45
N ALA A 164 29.48 -22.35 -4.47
CA ALA A 164 28.42 -22.99 -3.69
C ALA A 164 27.18 -22.10 -3.72
N TRP A 165 26.04 -22.56 -4.23
CA TRP A 165 24.81 -21.74 -4.27
C TRP A 165 23.86 -22.02 -3.10
N ARG A 166 23.87 -23.26 -2.57
CA ARG A 166 22.97 -23.70 -1.48
C ARG A 166 23.05 -22.87 -0.20
N PRO A 167 24.22 -22.42 0.28
CA PRO A 167 24.30 -21.61 1.51
C PRO A 167 23.43 -20.35 1.46
N LEU A 168 23.32 -19.70 0.31
CA LEU A 168 22.50 -18.51 0.12
C LEU A 168 21.01 -18.79 0.42
N PHE A 169 20.49 -19.91 -0.07
CA PHE A 169 19.10 -20.30 0.18
C PHE A 169 18.88 -20.72 1.64
N TRP A 170 19.86 -21.35 2.29
CA TRP A 170 19.81 -21.65 3.72
C TRP A 170 19.82 -20.38 4.59
N ILE A 171 20.61 -19.37 4.22
CA ILE A 171 20.60 -18.05 4.88
C ILE A 171 19.22 -17.41 4.74
N VAL A 172 18.65 -17.40 3.54
CA VAL A 172 17.29 -16.88 3.29
C VAL A 172 16.26 -17.64 4.11
N ALA A 173 16.34 -18.97 4.19
CA ALA A 173 15.46 -19.78 5.03
C ALA A 173 15.61 -19.46 6.52
N GLY A 174 16.83 -19.22 7.00
CA GLY A 174 17.09 -18.81 8.37
C GLY A 174 16.50 -17.43 8.70
N ILE A 175 16.69 -16.46 7.81
CA ILE A 175 16.10 -15.11 7.98
C ILE A 175 14.58 -15.17 7.92
N ALA A 176 14.00 -15.93 6.98
CA ALA A 176 12.57 -16.14 6.89
C ALA A 176 12.00 -16.83 8.15
N SER A 177 12.76 -17.76 8.74
CA SER A 177 12.39 -18.42 10.00
C SER A 177 12.40 -17.43 11.16
N LEU A 178 13.39 -16.54 11.23
CA LEU A 178 13.41 -15.44 12.20
C LEU A 178 12.24 -14.48 12.00
N ALA A 179 11.91 -14.14 10.75
CA ALA A 179 10.75 -13.33 10.41
C ALA A 179 9.43 -14.00 10.85
N LEU A 180 9.31 -15.32 10.68
CA LEU A 180 8.17 -16.11 11.15
C LEU A 180 8.05 -16.07 12.68
N ILE A 181 9.16 -16.23 13.40
CA ILE A 181 9.18 -16.12 14.87
C ILE A 181 8.75 -14.72 15.29
N LEU A 182 9.30 -13.67 14.69
CA LEU A 182 8.90 -12.30 15.01
C LEU A 182 7.45 -12.02 14.65
N ALA A 183 6.94 -12.52 13.52
CA ALA A 183 5.53 -12.39 13.15
C ALA A 183 4.61 -13.06 14.19
N ALA A 184 5.00 -14.22 14.72
CA ALA A 184 4.27 -14.91 15.78
C ALA A 184 4.24 -14.12 17.11
N LEU A 185 5.31 -13.36 17.38
CA LEU A 185 5.49 -12.56 18.60
C LEU A 185 4.98 -11.11 18.48
N THR A 186 4.70 -10.61 17.29
CA THR A 186 4.41 -9.18 17.04
C THR A 186 2.95 -8.91 16.69
N PHE A 187 2.26 -9.79 15.96
CA PHE A 187 0.90 -9.49 15.50
C PHE A 187 -0.19 -9.94 16.46
N ASP A 188 -1.10 -9.00 16.73
CA ASP A 188 -2.38 -9.27 17.34
C ASP A 188 -3.39 -9.77 16.31
N ASP A 189 -4.36 -10.54 16.77
CA ASP A 189 -5.44 -11.05 15.93
C ASP A 189 -6.43 -9.91 15.60
N ALA A 190 -6.07 -9.07 14.63
CA ALA A 190 -7.00 -8.09 14.06
C ALA A 190 -8.10 -8.81 13.26
N PRO A 191 -9.37 -8.38 13.38
CA PRO A 191 -10.48 -8.99 12.67
C PRO A 191 -10.31 -8.85 11.14
N PRO A 192 -10.90 -9.76 10.36
CA PRO A 192 -10.88 -9.70 8.89
C PRO A 192 -11.47 -8.38 8.36
N ALA A 193 -10.98 -7.92 7.20
CA ALA A 193 -11.40 -6.62 6.65
C ALA A 193 -12.87 -6.60 6.19
N ASP A 194 -13.37 -7.71 5.63
CA ASP A 194 -14.77 -7.85 5.19
C ASP A 194 -15.12 -9.33 4.98
N LEU A 195 -15.84 -9.91 5.95
CA LEU A 195 -16.27 -11.31 5.89
C LEU A 195 -17.35 -11.58 4.83
N ASP A 196 -18.09 -10.55 4.41
CA ASP A 196 -19.17 -10.65 3.43
C ASP A 196 -18.68 -10.38 2.00
N ALA A 197 -17.38 -10.13 1.83
CA ALA A 197 -16.78 -9.92 0.52
C ALA A 197 -16.89 -11.20 -0.34
N PRO A 198 -17.31 -11.10 -1.61
CA PRO A 198 -17.41 -12.26 -2.48
C PRO A 198 -16.02 -12.87 -2.77
N ARG A 199 -15.94 -14.21 -2.82
CA ARG A 199 -14.73 -14.91 -3.26
C ARG A 199 -14.60 -14.86 -4.77
N ASP A 200 -13.69 -14.02 -5.26
CA ASP A 200 -13.50 -13.80 -6.69
C ASP A 200 -12.50 -14.80 -7.28
N LEU A 201 -12.93 -16.07 -7.35
CA LEU A 201 -12.11 -17.16 -7.90
C LEU A 201 -11.77 -16.95 -9.38
N LEU A 202 -12.64 -16.27 -10.13
CA LEU A 202 -12.39 -15.96 -11.53
C LEU A 202 -11.22 -14.98 -11.67
N ALA A 203 -11.15 -13.94 -10.84
CA ALA A 203 -10.02 -13.03 -10.85
C ALA A 203 -8.70 -13.71 -10.49
N ILE A 204 -8.72 -14.61 -9.51
CA ILE A 204 -7.55 -15.40 -9.13
C ILE A 204 -7.13 -16.31 -10.29
N ALA A 205 -8.08 -16.99 -10.94
CA ALA A 205 -7.80 -17.86 -12.08
C ALA A 205 -7.24 -17.08 -13.28
N LEU A 206 -7.82 -15.92 -13.60
CA LEU A 206 -7.33 -15.05 -14.68
C LEU A 206 -5.92 -14.51 -14.37
N ALA A 207 -5.65 -14.12 -13.12
CA ALA A 207 -4.31 -13.71 -12.69
C ALA A 207 -3.32 -14.88 -12.78
N ALA A 208 -3.69 -16.06 -12.28
CA ALA A 208 -2.86 -17.26 -12.26
C ALA A 208 -2.50 -17.72 -13.68
N VAL A 209 -3.51 -17.96 -14.52
CA VAL A 209 -3.31 -18.43 -15.89
C VAL A 209 -2.65 -17.34 -16.73
N GLY A 210 -3.09 -16.08 -16.60
CA GLY A 210 -2.55 -14.96 -17.35
C GLY A 210 -1.08 -14.69 -17.07
N CYS A 211 -0.69 -14.57 -15.81
CA CYS A 211 0.71 -14.35 -15.43
C CYS A 211 1.57 -15.57 -15.78
N THR A 212 1.12 -16.78 -15.45
CA THR A 212 1.88 -18.00 -15.76
C THR A 212 2.12 -18.13 -17.26
N ALA A 213 1.09 -17.99 -18.09
CA ALA A 213 1.24 -18.06 -19.55
C ALA A 213 2.17 -16.96 -20.07
N ALA A 214 2.03 -15.71 -19.59
CA ALA A 214 2.87 -14.60 -20.01
C ALA A 214 4.36 -14.85 -19.72
N PHE A 215 4.68 -15.25 -18.48
CA PHE A 215 6.05 -15.50 -18.05
C PHE A 215 6.65 -16.79 -18.62
N VAL A 216 5.85 -17.85 -18.79
CA VAL A 216 6.30 -19.06 -19.48
C VAL A 216 6.64 -18.74 -20.94
N GLY A 217 5.78 -17.99 -21.63
CA GLY A 217 6.05 -17.54 -23.00
C GLY A 217 7.33 -16.71 -23.10
N ALA A 218 7.53 -15.77 -22.17
CA ALA A 218 8.78 -14.99 -22.11
C ALA A 218 10.01 -15.85 -21.79
N ALA A 219 9.87 -16.88 -20.95
CA ALA A 219 10.96 -17.81 -20.67
C ALA A 219 11.32 -18.69 -21.88
N GLN A 220 10.39 -18.94 -22.81
CA GLN A 220 10.67 -19.69 -24.05
C GLN A 220 11.54 -18.89 -25.04
N LEU A 221 11.69 -17.57 -24.86
CA LEU A 221 12.58 -16.74 -25.68
C LEU A 221 14.06 -17.12 -25.56
N THR A 222 14.43 -17.91 -24.54
CA THR A 222 15.80 -18.40 -24.38
C THR A 222 16.19 -19.39 -25.48
N THR A 223 15.22 -20.13 -26.04
CA THR A 223 15.46 -21.21 -27.02
C THR A 223 14.73 -21.00 -28.35
N HIS A 224 13.58 -20.33 -28.34
CA HIS A 224 12.75 -20.11 -29.51
C HIS A 224 12.69 -18.61 -29.87
N GLY A 225 12.44 -18.30 -31.14
CA GLY A 225 12.24 -16.91 -31.60
C GLY A 225 10.79 -16.44 -31.45
N PHE A 226 10.55 -15.14 -31.61
CA PHE A 226 9.20 -14.56 -31.62
C PHE A 226 8.27 -15.13 -32.72
N GLY A 227 8.84 -15.72 -33.78
CA GLY A 227 8.06 -16.37 -34.83
C GLY A 227 7.42 -17.69 -34.41
N ASP A 228 7.84 -18.27 -33.28
CA ASP A 228 7.31 -19.54 -32.80
C ASP A 228 6.00 -19.35 -32.02
N ALA A 229 5.02 -20.19 -32.34
CA ALA A 229 3.76 -20.26 -31.61
C ALA A 229 3.98 -20.62 -30.12
N ALA A 230 5.01 -21.40 -29.80
CA ALA A 230 5.37 -21.77 -28.43
C ALA A 230 5.75 -20.58 -27.53
N VAL A 231 6.19 -19.46 -28.12
CA VAL A 231 6.50 -18.20 -27.41
C VAL A 231 5.29 -17.28 -27.47
N THR A 232 4.83 -16.99 -28.67
CA THR A 232 3.91 -15.87 -28.93
C THR A 232 2.49 -16.16 -28.42
N VAL A 233 2.01 -17.40 -28.55
CA VAL A 233 0.68 -17.78 -28.05
C VAL A 233 0.57 -17.66 -26.53
N PRO A 234 1.45 -18.29 -25.72
CA PRO A 234 1.36 -18.15 -24.26
C PRO A 234 1.71 -16.72 -23.80
N MET A 235 2.68 -16.05 -24.43
CA MET A 235 3.07 -14.69 -24.02
C MET A 235 1.95 -13.67 -24.27
N LEU A 236 1.43 -13.58 -25.50
CA LEU A 236 0.37 -12.63 -25.85
C LEU A 236 -0.98 -13.07 -25.28
N GLY A 237 -1.27 -14.37 -25.25
CA GLY A 237 -2.46 -14.92 -24.62
C GLY A 237 -2.50 -14.63 -23.12
N GLY A 238 -1.38 -14.79 -22.42
CA GLY A 238 -1.26 -14.45 -21.01
C GLY A 238 -1.45 -12.96 -20.74
N LEU A 239 -0.83 -12.09 -21.55
CA LEU A 239 -1.03 -10.65 -21.47
C LEU A 239 -2.48 -10.25 -21.75
N ALA A 240 -3.13 -10.88 -22.74
CA ALA A 240 -4.54 -10.67 -23.02
C ALA A 240 -5.43 -11.09 -21.86
N LEU A 241 -5.13 -12.20 -21.17
CA LEU A 241 -5.85 -12.62 -19.96
C LEU A 241 -5.69 -11.63 -18.80
N ILE A 242 -4.50 -11.02 -18.65
CA ILE A 242 -4.30 -9.94 -17.67
C ILE A 242 -5.15 -8.71 -18.04
N VAL A 243 -5.26 -8.36 -19.32
CA VAL A 243 -6.17 -7.29 -19.77
C VAL A 243 -7.63 -7.66 -19.49
N VAL A 244 -8.03 -8.91 -19.74
CA VAL A 244 -9.38 -9.40 -19.40
C VAL A 244 -9.64 -9.31 -17.89
N LEU A 245 -8.68 -9.66 -17.04
CA LEU A 245 -8.76 -9.48 -15.59
C LEU A 245 -9.02 -8.01 -15.22
N ILE A 246 -8.26 -7.07 -15.81
CA ILE A 246 -8.42 -5.63 -15.56
C ILE A 246 -9.81 -5.17 -15.98
N VAL A 247 -10.28 -5.56 -17.17
CA VAL A 247 -11.62 -5.20 -17.68
C VAL A 247 -12.73 -5.81 -16.82
N TYR A 248 -12.57 -7.06 -16.39
CA TYR A 248 -13.48 -7.75 -15.49
C TYR A 248 -13.61 -7.02 -14.15
N GLN A 249 -12.48 -6.73 -13.49
CA GLN A 249 -12.45 -5.99 -12.22
C GLN A 249 -12.94 -4.54 -12.37
N PHE A 250 -12.73 -3.91 -13.53
CA PHE A 250 -13.25 -2.58 -13.80
C PHE A 250 -14.78 -2.55 -13.87
N ARG A 251 -15.41 -3.61 -14.41
CA ARG A 251 -16.87 -3.71 -14.60
C ARG A 251 -17.60 -4.35 -13.42
N ALA A 252 -16.91 -5.09 -12.56
CA ALA A 252 -17.51 -5.76 -11.41
C ALA A 252 -18.12 -4.78 -10.40
N ARG A 253 -19.26 -5.15 -9.79
CA ARG A 253 -19.98 -4.32 -8.81
C ARG A 253 -19.30 -4.30 -7.43
N ARG A 254 -18.77 -5.44 -7.00
CA ARG A 254 -17.97 -5.61 -5.78
C ARG A 254 -16.60 -6.18 -6.16
N PRO A 255 -15.72 -5.37 -6.77
CA PRO A 255 -14.45 -5.86 -7.28
C PRO A 255 -13.48 -6.18 -6.14
N LEU A 256 -12.66 -7.22 -6.33
CA LEU A 256 -11.59 -7.57 -5.40
C LEU A 256 -10.49 -6.48 -5.40
N LEU A 257 -10.16 -5.97 -6.59
CA LEU A 257 -9.13 -4.97 -6.81
C LEU A 257 -9.75 -3.60 -7.13
N THR A 258 -9.15 -2.51 -6.64
CA THR A 258 -9.63 -1.13 -6.87
C THR A 258 -9.23 -0.57 -8.25
N VAL A 259 -9.48 -1.35 -9.30
CA VAL A 259 -9.08 -1.02 -10.67
C VAL A 259 -9.81 0.20 -11.20
N ARG A 260 -11.12 0.28 -10.99
CA ARG A 260 -11.96 1.37 -11.52
C ARG A 260 -11.48 2.72 -11.01
N THR A 261 -11.43 2.90 -9.69
CA THR A 261 -11.01 4.16 -9.04
C THR A 261 -9.57 4.54 -9.39
N MET A 262 -8.67 3.56 -9.49
CA MET A 262 -7.29 3.80 -9.90
C MET A 262 -7.21 4.30 -11.35
N LEU A 263 -7.85 3.61 -12.31
CA LEU A 263 -7.78 3.95 -13.73
C LEU A 263 -8.59 5.20 -14.12
N THR A 264 -9.58 5.59 -13.32
CA THR A 264 -10.33 6.83 -13.57
C THR A 264 -9.65 8.07 -13.02
N SER A 265 -8.60 7.92 -12.21
CA SER A 265 -7.95 9.03 -11.48
C SER A 265 -6.58 9.34 -12.07
N ALA A 266 -6.33 10.62 -12.37
CA ALA A 266 -5.10 11.04 -13.05
C ALA A 266 -3.81 10.77 -12.27
N ILE A 267 -3.77 11.09 -10.97
CA ILE A 267 -2.55 10.98 -10.16
C ILE A 267 -2.11 9.52 -10.00
N PRO A 268 -3.00 8.55 -9.67
CA PRO A 268 -2.67 7.14 -9.69
C PRO A 268 -2.17 6.64 -11.05
N VAL A 269 -2.86 6.95 -12.15
CA VAL A 269 -2.43 6.52 -13.49
C VAL A 269 -1.04 7.04 -13.83
N ALA A 270 -0.75 8.31 -13.52
CA ALA A 270 0.57 8.88 -13.72
C ALA A 270 1.65 8.18 -12.88
N GLY A 271 1.40 8.00 -11.57
CA GLY A 271 2.34 7.34 -10.65
C GLY A 271 2.63 5.89 -11.07
N VAL A 272 1.58 5.12 -11.31
CA VAL A 272 1.68 3.72 -11.76
C VAL A 272 2.43 3.63 -13.08
N GLY A 273 2.06 4.43 -14.08
CA GLY A 273 2.75 4.41 -15.38
C GLY A 273 4.24 4.75 -15.25
N VAL A 274 4.58 5.82 -14.53
CA VAL A 274 5.99 6.19 -14.26
C VAL A 274 6.74 5.05 -13.57
N ALA A 275 6.14 4.41 -12.55
CA ALA A 275 6.73 3.27 -11.86
C ALA A 275 6.95 2.06 -12.78
N LEU A 276 6.01 1.76 -13.68
CA LEU A 276 6.13 0.67 -14.65
C LEU A 276 7.27 0.91 -15.64
N PHE A 277 7.32 2.11 -16.24
CA PHE A 277 8.39 2.47 -17.17
C PHE A 277 9.76 2.47 -16.50
N ALA A 278 9.84 2.98 -15.27
CA ALA A 278 11.06 2.98 -14.49
C ALA A 278 11.57 1.58 -14.19
N ALA A 279 10.70 0.70 -13.68
CA ALA A 279 11.06 -0.66 -13.31
C ALA A 279 11.46 -1.49 -14.53
N ALA A 280 10.75 -1.36 -15.65
CA ALA A 280 11.11 -2.02 -16.90
C ALA A 280 12.48 -1.56 -17.44
N ALA A 281 12.72 -0.25 -17.47
CA ALA A 281 13.97 0.31 -17.98
C ALA A 281 15.17 -0.01 -17.08
N SER A 282 15.01 0.07 -15.75
CA SER A 282 16.08 -0.21 -14.80
C SER A 282 16.49 -1.68 -14.78
N VAL A 283 15.51 -2.60 -14.69
CA VAL A 283 15.79 -4.04 -14.64
C VAL A 283 16.45 -4.48 -15.95
N ALA A 284 15.92 -4.02 -17.09
CA ALA A 284 16.54 -4.32 -18.38
C ALA A 284 17.98 -3.78 -18.46
N ALA A 285 18.21 -2.53 -18.05
CA ALA A 285 19.55 -1.94 -18.10
C ALA A 285 20.56 -2.73 -17.25
N THR A 286 20.24 -2.98 -15.98
CA THR A 286 21.11 -3.70 -15.03
C THR A 286 21.40 -5.13 -15.51
N VAL A 287 20.38 -5.88 -15.93
CA VAL A 287 20.55 -7.28 -16.40
C VAL A 287 21.40 -7.33 -17.67
N LEU A 288 21.14 -6.45 -18.63
CA LEU A 288 21.89 -6.43 -19.90
C LEU A 288 23.37 -6.07 -19.69
N THR A 289 23.66 -5.04 -18.88
CA THR A 289 25.04 -4.62 -18.61
C THR A 289 25.79 -5.64 -17.77
N ALA A 290 25.12 -6.27 -16.79
CA ALA A 290 25.71 -7.34 -15.99
C ALA A 290 26.12 -8.53 -16.87
N ASN A 291 25.28 -8.94 -17.83
CA ASN A 291 25.60 -10.01 -18.78
C ASN A 291 26.82 -9.71 -19.65
N VAL A 292 27.06 -8.45 -20.02
CA VAL A 292 28.28 -8.06 -20.75
C VAL A 292 29.50 -8.09 -19.83
N PHE A 293 29.40 -7.52 -18.62
CA PHE A 293 30.52 -7.45 -17.69
C PHE A 293 30.96 -8.83 -17.17
N LEU A 294 30.04 -9.78 -17.00
CA LEU A 294 30.35 -11.17 -16.63
C LEU A 294 31.20 -11.91 -17.68
N ARG A 295 31.31 -11.40 -18.92
CA ARG A 295 32.22 -11.95 -19.94
C ARG A 295 33.67 -11.54 -19.75
N THR A 296 33.92 -10.46 -19.00
CA THR A 296 35.25 -9.85 -18.85
C THR A 296 35.76 -9.89 -17.42
N TYR A 297 34.86 -9.79 -16.44
CA TYR A 297 35.18 -9.71 -15.02
C TYR A 297 34.62 -10.91 -14.24
N SER A 298 35.23 -11.19 -13.08
CA SER A 298 34.71 -12.20 -12.16
C SER A 298 33.35 -11.80 -11.57
N PRO A 299 32.52 -12.77 -11.15
CA PRO A 299 31.20 -12.49 -10.57
C PRO A 299 31.20 -11.51 -9.39
N VAL A 300 32.18 -11.62 -8.47
CA VAL A 300 32.31 -10.66 -7.35
C VAL A 300 32.62 -9.27 -7.84
N HIS A 301 33.50 -9.15 -8.83
CA HIS A 301 33.89 -7.86 -9.37
C HIS A 301 32.70 -7.17 -10.02
N VAL A 302 31.87 -7.91 -10.78
CA VAL A 302 30.60 -7.40 -11.29
C VAL A 302 29.66 -6.99 -10.14
N GLY A 303 29.53 -7.81 -9.10
CA GLY A 303 28.74 -7.48 -7.92
C GLY A 303 29.19 -6.19 -7.22
N LEU A 304 30.51 -5.96 -7.12
CA LEU A 304 31.09 -4.73 -6.57
C LEU A 304 30.79 -3.50 -7.44
N LEU A 305 30.72 -3.65 -8.77
CA LEU A 305 30.35 -2.56 -9.67
C LEU A 305 28.91 -2.07 -9.45
N TYR A 306 28.02 -2.92 -8.94
CA TYR A 306 26.63 -2.57 -8.61
C TYR A 306 26.42 -2.15 -7.15
N LEU A 307 27.43 -2.24 -6.28
CA LEU A 307 27.31 -1.77 -4.91
C LEU A 307 26.92 -0.28 -4.78
N PRO A 308 27.38 0.65 -5.67
CA PRO A 308 26.88 2.02 -5.68
C PRO A 308 25.38 2.14 -5.96
N GLU A 309 24.74 1.16 -6.59
CA GLU A 309 23.29 1.11 -6.78
C GLU A 309 22.56 1.04 -5.44
N LEU A 310 23.05 0.21 -4.52
CA LEU A 310 22.55 0.16 -3.15
C LEU A 310 22.78 1.49 -2.42
N GLY A 311 23.96 2.07 -2.56
CA GLY A 311 24.29 3.39 -1.99
C GLY A 311 23.32 4.48 -2.46
N GLY A 312 23.07 4.55 -3.76
CA GLY A 312 22.10 5.47 -4.36
C GLY A 312 20.68 5.23 -3.86
N ALA A 313 20.25 3.97 -3.77
CA ALA A 313 18.94 3.62 -3.24
C ALA A 313 18.79 4.07 -1.78
N ILE A 314 19.80 3.84 -0.93
CA ILE A 314 19.82 4.25 0.49
C ILE A 314 19.67 5.77 0.60
N VAL A 315 20.49 6.53 -0.14
CA VAL A 315 20.43 8.00 -0.14
C VAL A 315 19.02 8.47 -0.50
N MET A 316 18.43 7.91 -1.55
CA MET A 316 17.09 8.31 -2.00
C MET A 316 15.98 7.81 -1.09
N ALA A 317 16.17 6.73 -0.33
CA ALA A 317 15.24 6.31 0.71
C ALA A 317 15.08 7.38 1.79
N PHE A 318 16.20 7.95 2.26
CA PHE A 318 16.18 9.05 3.23
C PHE A 318 15.57 10.33 2.66
N VAL A 319 15.89 10.67 1.41
CA VAL A 319 15.26 11.81 0.70
C VAL A 319 13.75 11.58 0.59
N PHE A 320 13.30 10.38 0.20
CA PHE A 320 11.90 10.02 0.12
C PHE A 320 11.20 10.19 1.47
N GLY A 321 11.78 9.66 2.55
CA GLY A 321 11.25 9.85 3.90
C GLY A 321 11.15 11.33 4.29
N ALA A 322 12.13 12.17 3.94
CA ALA A 322 12.08 13.61 4.23
C ALA A 322 11.02 14.36 3.42
N VAL A 323 10.66 13.84 2.24
CA VAL A 323 9.76 14.45 1.27
C VAL A 323 8.31 13.93 1.37
N ILE A 324 8.07 12.80 2.04
CA ILE A 324 6.74 12.14 2.08
C ILE A 324 5.61 13.03 2.62
N SER A 325 5.92 13.98 3.51
CA SER A 325 4.94 14.94 4.06
C SER A 325 4.94 16.30 3.34
N ARG A 326 5.66 16.42 2.22
CA ARG A 326 5.82 17.66 1.46
C ARG A 326 5.19 17.53 0.07
N ARG A 327 4.82 18.67 -0.51
CA ARG A 327 4.39 18.79 -1.92
C ARG A 327 5.42 18.24 -2.92
N ALA A 328 6.69 18.16 -2.54
CA ALA A 328 7.77 17.65 -3.36
C ALA A 328 7.61 16.15 -3.74
N MET A 329 6.74 15.41 -3.06
CA MET A 329 6.48 14.00 -3.34
C MET A 329 6.00 13.72 -4.77
N HIS A 330 5.28 14.66 -5.40
CA HIS A 330 4.86 14.53 -6.80
C HIS A 330 6.00 14.69 -7.81
N TYR A 331 7.08 15.40 -7.44
CA TYR A 331 8.21 15.68 -8.34
C TYR A 331 9.33 14.64 -8.19
N LEU A 332 9.43 13.98 -7.04
CA LEU A 332 10.49 13.00 -6.76
C LEU A 332 10.56 11.88 -7.82
N PRO A 333 9.42 11.30 -8.30
CA PRO A 333 9.48 10.31 -9.38
C PRO A 333 10.04 10.84 -10.70
N LEU A 334 9.76 12.11 -11.04
CA LEU A 334 10.29 12.71 -12.27
C LEU A 334 11.79 12.95 -12.19
N VAL A 335 12.28 13.36 -11.01
CA VAL A 335 13.72 13.47 -10.73
C VAL A 335 14.38 12.10 -10.85
N GLY A 336 13.74 11.06 -10.34
CA GLY A 336 14.21 9.68 -10.49
C GLY A 336 14.27 9.21 -11.94
N MET A 337 13.29 9.54 -12.78
CA MET A 337 13.34 9.23 -14.23
C MET A 337 14.50 9.93 -14.95
N ALA A 338 14.85 11.15 -14.55
CA ALA A 338 16.01 11.85 -15.09
C ALA A 338 17.33 11.16 -14.71
N PHE A 339 17.47 10.75 -13.44
CA PHE A 339 18.60 9.93 -13.01
C PHE A 339 18.65 8.57 -13.74
N LEU A 340 17.49 7.96 -14.02
CA LEU A 340 17.42 6.69 -14.74
C LEU A 340 17.95 6.85 -16.17
N ALA A 341 17.48 7.87 -16.89
CA ALA A 341 17.94 8.17 -18.24
C ALA A 341 19.45 8.45 -18.28
N ALA A 342 19.97 9.21 -17.31
CA ALA A 342 21.40 9.46 -17.18
C ALA A 342 22.19 8.18 -16.86
N GLY A 343 21.71 7.35 -15.94
CA GLY A 343 22.34 6.07 -15.58
C GLY A 343 22.42 5.10 -16.76
N ILE A 344 21.33 4.98 -17.54
CA ILE A 344 21.30 4.15 -18.76
C ILE A 344 22.29 4.67 -19.81
N LEU A 345 22.38 5.99 -20.00
CA LEU A 345 23.35 6.57 -20.93
C LEU A 345 24.79 6.31 -20.48
N VAL A 346 25.08 6.45 -19.18
CA VAL A 346 26.40 6.16 -18.62
C VAL A 346 26.74 4.68 -18.75
N PHE A 347 25.78 3.77 -18.51
CA PHE A 347 25.95 2.35 -18.76
C PHE A 347 26.26 2.04 -20.22
N ARG A 348 25.63 2.75 -21.17
CA ARG A 348 25.94 2.61 -22.59
C ARG A 348 27.38 3.00 -22.92
N LEU A 349 27.88 4.08 -22.30
CA LEU A 349 29.26 4.54 -22.43
C LEU A 349 30.25 3.62 -21.70
N ALA A 350 29.77 2.83 -20.72
CA ALA A 350 30.58 1.86 -20.00
C ALA A 350 30.89 0.59 -20.82
N LEU A 351 30.20 0.35 -21.93
CA LEU A 351 30.43 -0.81 -22.79
C LEU A 351 31.70 -0.62 -23.66
N PRO A 352 32.55 -1.66 -23.84
CA PRO A 352 32.34 -3.03 -23.38
C PRO A 352 32.64 -3.26 -21.88
N ALA A 353 33.64 -2.59 -21.29
CA ALA A 353 34.04 -2.81 -19.89
C ALA A 353 34.83 -1.63 -19.28
N ASN A 354 34.18 -0.51 -19.01
CA ASN A 354 34.78 0.66 -18.35
C ASN A 354 34.25 0.80 -16.90
N GLN A 355 35.09 0.45 -15.91
CA GLN A 355 34.69 0.34 -14.51
C GLN A 355 34.24 1.66 -13.87
N PRO A 356 34.96 2.80 -14.00
CA PRO A 356 34.49 4.09 -13.47
C PRO A 356 33.10 4.47 -13.97
N LEU A 357 32.83 4.26 -15.26
CA LEU A 357 31.52 4.53 -15.84
C LEU A 357 30.48 3.53 -15.35
N ALA A 358 30.81 2.24 -15.20
CA ALA A 358 29.90 1.26 -14.62
C ALA A 358 29.49 1.63 -13.18
N LEU A 359 30.43 2.05 -12.33
CA LEU A 359 30.16 2.51 -10.96
C LEU A 359 29.26 3.75 -10.94
N LEU A 360 29.52 4.72 -11.82
CA LEU A 360 28.69 5.92 -11.94
C LEU A 360 27.29 5.58 -12.47
N GLY A 361 27.20 4.70 -13.47
CA GLY A 361 25.93 4.20 -14.01
C GLY A 361 25.09 3.53 -12.93
N ALA A 362 25.69 2.62 -12.16
CA ALA A 362 25.06 1.94 -11.02
C ALA A 362 24.60 2.92 -9.93
N ALA A 363 25.43 3.92 -9.59
CA ALA A 363 25.04 4.93 -8.60
C ALA A 363 23.80 5.73 -9.06
N LEU A 364 23.78 6.14 -10.34
CA LEU A 364 22.67 6.90 -10.93
C LEU A 364 21.39 6.06 -11.03
N THR A 365 21.48 4.79 -11.43
CA THR A 365 20.32 3.88 -11.45
C THR A 365 19.80 3.59 -10.04
N GLY A 366 20.68 3.49 -9.04
CA GLY A 366 20.30 3.35 -7.64
C GLY A 366 19.52 4.56 -7.11
N LEU A 367 20.02 5.77 -7.38
CA LEU A 367 19.31 7.02 -7.08
C LEU A 367 17.95 7.05 -7.79
N ALA A 368 17.91 6.64 -9.06
CA ALA A 368 16.68 6.62 -9.84
C ALA A 368 15.62 5.68 -9.26
N LEU A 369 16.01 4.45 -8.93
CA LEU A 369 15.11 3.44 -8.36
C LEU A 369 14.49 3.91 -7.04
N GLY A 370 15.33 4.42 -6.12
CA GLY A 370 14.88 4.93 -4.84
C GLY A 370 14.00 6.18 -4.94
N ALA A 371 14.19 7.02 -5.96
CA ALA A 371 13.39 8.23 -6.17
C ALA A 371 12.11 8.00 -6.99
N THR A 372 12.02 6.89 -7.74
CA THR A 372 10.91 6.69 -8.67
C THR A 372 9.83 5.77 -8.15
N VAL A 373 10.15 4.50 -7.93
CA VAL A 373 9.10 3.48 -7.90
C VAL A 373 8.34 3.49 -6.58
N ALA A 374 9.01 3.43 -5.43
CA ALA A 374 8.33 3.51 -4.14
C ALA A 374 7.62 4.88 -3.96
N PRO A 375 8.25 6.04 -4.26
CA PRO A 375 7.54 7.31 -4.19
C PRO A 375 6.31 7.37 -5.10
N ALA A 376 6.39 6.86 -6.34
CA ALA A 376 5.25 6.83 -7.25
C ALA A 376 4.12 5.89 -6.78
N LEU A 377 4.47 4.75 -6.16
CA LEU A 377 3.53 3.84 -5.51
C LEU A 377 2.77 4.53 -4.37
N PHE A 378 3.47 5.23 -3.49
CA PHE A 378 2.84 5.99 -2.41
C PHE A 378 2.03 7.18 -2.95
N VAL A 379 2.48 7.84 -4.02
CA VAL A 379 1.70 8.91 -4.68
C VAL A 379 0.37 8.36 -5.21
N ALA A 380 0.38 7.18 -5.82
CA ALA A 380 -0.84 6.51 -6.26
C ALA A 380 -1.71 6.06 -5.08
N GLY A 381 -1.11 5.48 -4.04
CA GLY A 381 -1.78 4.98 -2.83
C GLY A 381 -2.51 6.07 -2.05
N PHE A 382 -1.84 7.20 -1.80
CA PHE A 382 -2.38 8.34 -1.05
C PHE A 382 -3.48 9.11 -1.79
N SER A 383 -3.64 8.88 -3.09
CA SER A 383 -4.75 9.43 -3.88
C SER A 383 -6.07 8.69 -3.65
N LEU A 384 -6.04 7.57 -2.93
CA LEU A 384 -7.19 6.68 -2.70
C LEU A 384 -7.46 6.55 -1.19
N GLN A 385 -8.60 5.97 -0.82
CA GLN A 385 -8.98 5.83 0.59
C GLN A 385 -8.05 4.86 1.33
N SER A 386 -7.72 5.17 2.59
CA SER A 386 -6.82 4.37 3.43
C SER A 386 -7.31 2.93 3.65
N ASN A 387 -8.63 2.73 3.75
CA ASN A 387 -9.27 1.41 3.84
C ASN A 387 -9.05 0.53 2.58
N SER A 388 -8.62 1.12 1.47
CA SER A 388 -8.42 0.45 0.19
C SER A 388 -6.94 0.31 -0.16
N LEU A 389 -6.05 0.83 0.69
CA LEU A 389 -4.62 0.92 0.43
C LEU A 389 -4.00 -0.44 0.05
N GLN A 390 -4.42 -1.51 0.73
CA GLN A 390 -3.96 -2.87 0.40
C GLN A 390 -4.36 -3.32 -1.01
N ARG A 391 -5.62 -3.09 -1.40
CA ARG A 391 -6.15 -3.40 -2.74
C ARG A 391 -5.45 -2.60 -3.82
N VAL A 392 -5.11 -1.34 -3.51
CA VAL A 392 -4.39 -0.44 -4.40
C VAL A 392 -2.96 -0.93 -4.60
N PHE A 393 -2.22 -1.18 -3.53
CA PHE A 393 -0.85 -1.70 -3.66
C PHE A 393 -0.82 -3.02 -4.43
N ALA A 394 -1.80 -3.90 -4.23
CA ALA A 394 -1.88 -5.18 -4.95
C ALA A 394 -1.98 -5.00 -6.47
N ILE A 395 -2.90 -4.16 -6.97
CA ILE A 395 -3.01 -3.94 -8.42
C ILE A 395 -1.79 -3.23 -8.98
N ILE A 396 -1.21 -2.26 -8.27
CA ILE A 396 -0.03 -1.57 -8.78
C ILE A 396 1.15 -2.54 -8.84
N GLU A 397 1.32 -3.36 -7.82
CA GLU A 397 2.40 -4.32 -7.75
C GLU A 397 2.25 -5.43 -8.80
N LEU A 398 1.03 -5.88 -9.07
CA LEU A 398 0.72 -6.79 -10.18
C LEU A 398 1.19 -6.19 -11.52
N LEU A 399 0.77 -4.97 -11.83
CA LEU A 399 1.13 -4.29 -13.09
C LEU A 399 2.63 -4.03 -13.18
N ARG A 400 3.25 -3.63 -12.07
CA ARG A 400 4.70 -3.39 -11.98
C ARG A 400 5.48 -4.68 -12.19
N ALA A 401 5.11 -5.78 -11.54
CA ALA A 401 5.79 -7.06 -11.65
C ALA A 401 5.75 -7.59 -13.09
N VAL A 402 4.57 -7.53 -13.74
CA VAL A 402 4.43 -7.90 -15.16
C VAL A 402 5.33 -7.04 -16.04
N ALA A 403 5.34 -5.72 -15.86
CA ALA A 403 6.19 -4.83 -16.68
C ALA A 403 7.69 -5.06 -16.43
N ALA A 404 8.13 -5.13 -15.17
CA ALA A 404 9.53 -5.23 -14.79
C ALA A 404 10.17 -6.55 -15.25
N PHE A 405 9.45 -7.67 -15.06
CA PHE A 405 10.02 -8.99 -15.27
C PHE A 405 9.80 -9.54 -16.69
N LEU A 406 8.82 -9.04 -17.45
CA LEU A 406 8.60 -9.47 -18.83
C LEU A 406 9.52 -8.75 -19.83
N VAL A 407 9.89 -7.50 -19.54
CA VAL A 407 10.68 -6.67 -20.46
C VAL A 407 12.13 -7.15 -20.58
N ALA A 408 12.76 -7.58 -19.48
CA ALA A 408 14.16 -7.99 -19.50
C ALA A 408 14.44 -9.20 -20.43
N PRO A 409 13.71 -10.33 -20.38
CA PRO A 409 13.91 -11.44 -21.31
C PRO A 409 13.70 -11.05 -22.78
N ILE A 410 12.71 -10.20 -23.05
CA ILE A 410 12.43 -9.66 -24.40
C ILE A 410 13.64 -8.86 -24.90
N PHE A 411 14.21 -8.01 -24.04
CA PHE A 411 15.35 -7.17 -24.42
C PHE A 411 16.63 -7.98 -24.57
N VAL A 412 16.86 -8.98 -23.71
CA VAL A 412 17.99 -9.92 -23.83
C VAL A 412 17.90 -10.69 -25.14
N HIS A 413 16.72 -11.25 -25.48
CA HIS A 413 16.53 -11.93 -26.75
C HIS A 413 16.76 -10.98 -27.93
N PHE A 414 16.21 -9.76 -27.88
CA PHE A 414 16.42 -8.75 -28.91
C PHE A 414 17.90 -8.40 -29.09
N ALA A 415 18.64 -8.21 -27.99
CA ALA A 415 20.06 -7.91 -28.02
C ALA A 415 20.87 -9.01 -28.73
N VAL A 416 20.58 -10.28 -28.42
CA VAL A 416 21.30 -11.42 -29.00
C VAL A 416 20.93 -11.64 -30.48
N THR A 417 19.66 -11.54 -30.85
CA THR A 417 19.17 -11.91 -32.19
C THR A 417 19.51 -10.87 -33.27
N PHE A 418 19.50 -9.57 -32.95
CA PHE A 418 19.63 -8.52 -33.97
C PHE A 418 21.06 -8.15 -34.36
N SER A 419 22.06 -8.48 -33.54
CA SER A 419 23.40 -7.89 -33.71
C SER A 419 24.54 -8.88 -33.86
N GLY A 420 24.37 -10.18 -33.57
CA GLY A 420 25.46 -11.18 -33.59
C GLY A 420 26.56 -10.96 -32.53
N ASP A 421 26.77 -9.71 -32.10
CA ASP A 421 27.67 -9.25 -31.05
C ASP A 421 26.85 -8.71 -29.87
N VAL A 422 26.97 -9.39 -28.73
CA VAL A 422 26.27 -9.06 -27.48
C VAL A 422 26.51 -7.62 -27.03
N VAL A 423 27.68 -7.04 -27.29
CA VAL A 423 27.98 -5.65 -26.90
C VAL A 423 27.14 -4.66 -27.72
N VAL A 424 27.05 -4.88 -29.03
CA VAL A 424 26.25 -4.03 -29.94
C VAL A 424 24.78 -4.18 -29.63
N GLY A 425 24.31 -5.41 -29.44
CA GLY A 425 22.93 -5.73 -29.08
C GLY A 425 22.49 -5.09 -27.77
N THR A 426 23.30 -5.25 -26.73
CA THR A 426 23.08 -4.59 -25.44
C THR A 426 23.07 -3.07 -25.61
N GLY A 427 23.95 -2.52 -26.45
CA GLY A 427 23.96 -1.09 -26.75
C GLY A 427 22.65 -0.58 -27.36
N ILE A 428 22.01 -1.34 -28.26
CA ILE A 428 20.71 -1.01 -28.85
C ILE A 428 19.59 -1.14 -27.81
N ALA A 429 19.60 -2.22 -27.03
CA ALA A 429 18.59 -2.44 -26.00
C ALA A 429 18.63 -1.36 -24.90
N LEU A 430 19.82 -0.85 -24.56
CA LEU A 430 19.97 0.30 -23.65
C LEU A 430 19.38 1.59 -24.25
N TRP A 431 19.45 1.81 -25.57
CA TRP A 431 18.74 2.94 -26.20
C TRP A 431 17.23 2.81 -26.10
N ILE A 432 16.69 1.59 -26.21
CA ILE A 432 15.27 1.34 -25.97
C ILE A 432 14.93 1.63 -24.51
N GLY A 433 15.75 1.18 -23.56
CA GLY A 433 15.60 1.50 -22.14
C GLY A 433 15.65 3.01 -21.84
N PHE A 434 16.54 3.75 -22.52
CA PHE A 434 16.61 5.20 -22.43
C PHE A 434 15.34 5.88 -22.97
N GLY A 435 14.84 5.43 -24.13
CA GLY A 435 13.56 5.87 -24.68
C GLY A 435 12.39 5.56 -23.74
N LEU A 436 12.43 4.42 -23.06
CA LEU A 436 11.43 4.01 -22.07
C LEU A 436 11.48 4.92 -20.82
N ALA A 437 12.67 5.32 -20.38
CA ALA A 437 12.85 6.26 -19.28
C ALA A 437 12.32 7.67 -19.63
N ILE A 438 12.68 8.20 -20.81
CA ILE A 438 12.14 9.50 -21.27
C ILE A 438 10.64 9.42 -21.47
N GLY A 439 10.17 8.35 -22.13
CA GLY A 439 8.75 8.10 -22.39
C GLY A 439 7.93 8.05 -21.11
N GLY A 440 8.45 7.40 -20.05
CA GLY A 440 7.81 7.38 -18.73
C GLY A 440 7.71 8.76 -18.08
N ALA A 441 8.77 9.58 -18.16
CA ALA A 441 8.75 10.95 -17.65
C ALA A 441 7.73 11.81 -18.41
N VAL A 442 7.76 11.75 -19.75
CA VAL A 442 6.81 12.46 -20.63
C VAL A 442 5.39 12.00 -20.37
N PHE A 443 5.16 10.69 -20.21
CA PHE A 443 3.85 10.13 -19.87
C PHE A 443 3.32 10.70 -18.54
N GLY A 444 4.13 10.68 -17.48
CA GLY A 444 3.75 11.23 -16.18
C GLY A 444 3.36 12.71 -16.26
N VAL A 445 4.18 13.52 -16.93
CA VAL A 445 3.90 14.95 -17.14
C VAL A 445 2.65 15.17 -17.99
N ALA A 446 2.50 14.43 -19.09
CA ALA A 446 1.35 14.54 -19.97
C ALA A 446 0.04 14.23 -19.24
N ILE A 447 0.00 13.19 -18.40
CA ILE A 447 -1.21 12.86 -17.63
C ILE A 447 -1.55 13.99 -16.64
N TYR A 448 -0.57 14.59 -15.97
CA TYR A 448 -0.81 15.75 -15.09
C TYR A 448 -1.36 16.95 -15.88
N VAL A 449 -0.74 17.29 -17.00
CA VAL A 449 -1.11 18.45 -17.83
C VAL A 449 -2.49 18.26 -18.47
N LEU A 450 -2.76 17.09 -19.06
CA LEU A 450 -4.03 16.79 -19.74
C LEU A 450 -5.19 16.60 -18.77
N SER A 451 -4.92 16.21 -17.53
CA SER A 451 -5.95 16.08 -16.49
C SER A 451 -6.12 17.35 -15.64
N GLY A 452 -5.24 18.34 -15.81
CA GLY A 452 -5.25 19.57 -15.00
C GLY A 452 -4.90 19.32 -13.53
N ALA A 453 -4.20 18.23 -13.23
CA ALA A 453 -3.81 17.88 -11.87
C ALA A 453 -2.74 18.85 -11.36
N ARG A 454 -2.95 19.39 -10.16
CA ARG A 454 -1.98 20.27 -9.48
C ARG A 454 -1.34 19.48 -8.34
N PRO A 455 0.01 19.47 -8.22
CA PRO A 455 0.69 18.91 -7.06
C PRO A 455 0.20 19.57 -5.79
N GLN A 456 -0.18 18.79 -4.77
CA GLN A 456 -0.72 19.25 -3.49
C GLN A 456 0.15 18.73 -2.33
N PRO A 457 0.24 19.44 -1.20
CA PRO A 457 0.75 18.82 0.02
C PRO A 457 -0.25 17.75 0.50
N PRO A 458 0.20 16.58 0.99
CA PRO A 458 -0.69 15.56 1.53
C PRO A 458 -1.31 16.00 2.86
N ASP A 459 -2.64 15.86 2.98
CA ASP A 459 -3.41 15.92 4.22
C ASP A 459 -3.38 14.53 4.89
N LEU A 460 -2.26 14.25 5.57
CA LEU A 460 -1.99 12.95 6.19
C LEU A 460 -2.91 12.67 7.38
N ASP A 461 -3.33 13.69 8.11
CA ASP A 461 -4.16 13.51 9.30
C ASP A 461 -5.54 12.95 8.89
N ARG A 462 -6.20 13.60 7.91
CA ARG A 462 -7.48 13.10 7.36
C ARG A 462 -7.38 11.74 6.66
N PHE A 463 -6.23 11.46 6.06
CA PHE A 463 -5.99 10.17 5.40
C PHE A 463 -5.83 9.03 6.42
N LEU A 464 -5.05 9.24 7.47
CA LEU A 464 -4.85 8.27 8.54
C LEU A 464 -6.15 8.03 9.32
N ASP A 465 -6.95 9.06 9.54
CA ASP A 465 -8.28 8.96 10.15
C ASP A 465 -9.33 8.31 9.23
N GLY A 466 -8.98 8.09 7.95
CA GLY A 466 -9.87 7.46 6.96
C GLY A 466 -11.01 8.35 6.46
N GLU A 467 -10.96 9.66 6.73
CA GLU A 467 -11.99 10.62 6.34
C GLU A 467 -11.94 10.94 4.84
N SER A 468 -10.73 11.04 4.26
CA SER A 468 -10.54 11.37 2.85
C SER A 468 -9.19 10.89 2.32
N PRO A 469 -9.00 10.79 0.99
CA PRO A 469 -7.66 10.63 0.41
C PRO A 469 -6.72 11.77 0.86
N ALA A 470 -5.41 11.52 0.89
CA ALA A 470 -4.44 12.53 1.33
C ALA A 470 -4.37 13.74 0.38
N TRP A 471 -4.77 13.57 -0.88
CA TRP A 471 -4.99 14.68 -1.80
C TRP A 471 -6.05 14.32 -2.83
N TYR A 472 -6.61 15.34 -3.46
CA TYR A 472 -7.58 15.16 -4.52
C TYR A 472 -6.92 14.83 -5.86
N SER A 473 -7.34 13.74 -6.50
CA SER A 473 -6.98 13.43 -7.89
C SER A 473 -8.14 13.75 -8.83
N PRO A 474 -7.94 14.61 -9.86
CA PRO A 474 -8.97 14.85 -10.86
C PRO A 474 -9.21 13.61 -11.74
N PRO A 475 -10.36 13.54 -12.42
CA PRO A 475 -10.63 12.49 -13.37
C PRO A 475 -9.62 12.50 -14.53
N LEU A 476 -9.30 11.31 -15.02
CA LEU A 476 -8.34 11.10 -16.09
C LEU A 476 -8.75 11.87 -17.37
N LEU A 477 -7.82 12.65 -17.92
CA LEU A 477 -8.01 13.46 -19.14
C LEU A 477 -9.17 14.48 -19.03
N ALA A 478 -9.42 15.01 -17.82
CA ALA A 478 -10.51 15.95 -17.56
C ALA A 478 -10.57 17.14 -18.54
N ARG A 479 -9.42 17.67 -18.99
CA ARG A 479 -9.41 18.83 -19.90
C ARG A 479 -9.85 18.48 -21.33
N LEU A 480 -9.74 17.21 -21.73
CA LEU A 480 -10.16 16.73 -23.04
C LEU A 480 -11.62 16.24 -23.03
N ARG A 481 -12.14 15.84 -21.86
CA ARG A 481 -13.53 15.40 -21.68
C ARG A 481 -14.46 16.60 -21.47
N LYS A 482 -15.03 17.12 -22.55
CA LYS A 482 -16.15 18.07 -22.49
C LYS A 482 -17.37 17.37 -21.86
N GLY A 483 -17.95 17.94 -20.80
CA GLY A 483 -19.17 17.44 -20.16
C GLY A 483 -19.01 16.72 -18.82
N LEU A 484 -17.81 16.71 -18.22
CA LEU A 484 -17.69 16.36 -16.80
C LEU A 484 -18.37 17.43 -15.95
N PRO A 485 -19.18 17.07 -14.94
CA PRO A 485 -19.81 18.06 -14.07
C PRO A 485 -18.75 19.00 -13.49
N PRO A 486 -19.02 20.31 -13.42
CA PRO A 486 -18.08 21.27 -12.87
C PRO A 486 -17.67 20.86 -11.46
N GLN A 487 -16.45 21.24 -11.10
CA GLN A 487 -15.87 21.05 -9.77
C GLN A 487 -16.96 21.22 -8.71
N ALA A 488 -17.25 20.15 -7.96
CA ALA A 488 -17.89 20.34 -6.67
C ALA A 488 -16.85 21.06 -5.82
N GLU A 489 -16.93 22.40 -5.77
CA GLU A 489 -16.42 23.11 -4.59
C GLU A 489 -16.94 22.34 -3.37
N PRO A 490 -16.11 22.09 -2.34
CA PRO A 490 -16.60 21.50 -1.11
C PRO A 490 -17.84 22.28 -0.74
N ALA A 491 -19.00 21.62 -0.78
CA ALA A 491 -20.28 22.29 -0.77
C ALA A 491 -20.24 23.27 0.40
N ARG A 492 -20.23 24.57 0.11
CA ARG A 492 -20.68 25.53 1.12
C ARG A 492 -22.04 24.99 1.49
N VAL A 493 -22.16 24.55 2.73
CA VAL A 493 -23.45 24.20 3.32
C VAL A 493 -24.23 25.50 3.33
N VAL A 494 -24.82 25.84 2.20
CA VAL A 494 -25.88 26.82 2.09
C VAL A 494 -27.03 26.09 2.76
N ALA A 495 -27.33 26.49 3.98
CA ALA A 495 -28.53 26.04 4.66
C ALA A 495 -29.70 26.29 3.70
N THR A 496 -30.23 25.23 3.11
CA THR A 496 -31.46 25.31 2.33
C THR A 496 -32.52 25.84 3.30
N PRO A 497 -33.15 26.99 3.05
CA PRO A 497 -34.20 27.47 3.92
C PRO A 497 -35.28 26.40 4.00
N LEU A 498 -35.60 25.97 5.23
CA LEU A 498 -36.61 24.98 5.51
C LEU A 498 -37.90 25.38 4.80
N ARG A 499 -38.45 24.49 3.97
CA ARG A 499 -39.81 24.64 3.46
C ARG A 499 -40.76 24.58 4.66
N PRO A 500 -41.56 25.62 4.91
CA PRO A 500 -42.55 25.58 5.97
C PRO A 500 -43.74 24.77 5.46
N GLU A 501 -43.83 23.48 5.79
CA GLU A 501 -45.07 22.65 5.78
C GLU A 501 -44.83 21.12 5.90
N ALA A 502 -43.69 20.65 6.43
CA ALA A 502 -43.58 19.24 6.80
C ALA A 502 -44.22 19.01 8.19
N PRO A 503 -45.09 18.01 8.37
CA PRO A 503 -45.63 17.64 9.67
C PRO A 503 -44.50 17.39 10.67
N ILE A 504 -44.62 17.94 11.89
CA ILE A 504 -43.61 17.77 12.95
C ILE A 504 -43.55 16.27 13.27
N PRO A 505 -42.41 15.57 13.03
CA PRO A 505 -42.33 14.16 13.31
C PRO A 505 -42.45 13.91 14.83
N VAL A 506 -43.24 12.91 15.20
CA VAL A 506 -43.69 12.66 16.60
C VAL A 506 -42.66 11.85 17.41
N GLY A 507 -41.53 11.47 16.82
CA GLY A 507 -40.48 10.67 17.49
C GLY A 507 -39.58 11.42 18.47
N PRO A 508 -38.74 10.69 19.24
CA PRO A 508 -37.83 11.27 20.22
C PRO A 508 -36.73 12.12 19.56
N VAL A 509 -36.14 13.02 20.34
CA VAL A 509 -34.95 13.78 19.95
C VAL A 509 -33.71 12.98 20.31
N VAL A 510 -32.84 12.69 19.33
CA VAL A 510 -31.60 11.97 19.57
C VAL A 510 -30.46 12.96 19.83
N PHE A 511 -29.83 12.88 20.99
CA PHE A 511 -28.62 13.64 21.33
C PHE A 511 -27.40 12.74 21.19
N ALA A 512 -26.45 13.08 20.31
CA ALA A 512 -25.15 12.41 20.34
C ALA A 512 -24.29 13.06 21.44
N TYR A 513 -23.90 12.26 22.43
CA TYR A 513 -23.18 12.72 23.60
C TYR A 513 -21.92 11.88 23.83
N ASP A 514 -20.77 12.54 23.70
CA ASP A 514 -19.43 11.95 23.85
C ASP A 514 -18.77 12.32 25.19
N GLY A 515 -19.48 13.03 26.08
CA GLY A 515 -18.95 13.56 27.34
C GLY A 515 -18.30 14.94 27.21
N SER A 516 -18.24 15.54 26.03
CA SER A 516 -17.66 16.88 25.85
C SER A 516 -18.60 17.99 26.33
N ASP A 517 -18.01 19.12 26.77
CA ASP A 517 -18.75 20.34 27.13
C ASP A 517 -19.60 20.86 25.95
N LEU A 518 -19.18 20.56 24.72
CA LEU A 518 -19.89 20.97 23.50
C LEU A 518 -21.13 20.15 23.27
N ALA A 519 -21.07 18.84 23.51
CA ALA A 519 -22.25 18.00 23.48
C ALA A 519 -23.20 18.32 24.65
N ALA A 520 -22.67 18.64 25.84
CA ALA A 520 -23.47 19.09 26.98
C ALA A 520 -24.19 20.43 26.69
N PHE A 521 -23.48 21.39 26.09
CA PHE A 521 -24.05 22.66 25.66
C PHE A 521 -25.12 22.47 24.58
N ALA A 522 -24.92 21.54 23.65
CA ALA A 522 -25.91 21.22 22.62
C ALA A 522 -27.23 20.73 23.23
N ILE A 523 -27.17 19.89 24.27
CA ILE A 523 -28.36 19.43 25.03
C ILE A 523 -29.09 20.62 25.67
N GLN A 524 -28.38 21.48 26.39
CA GLN A 524 -28.98 22.65 27.05
C GLN A 524 -29.57 23.65 26.05
N ARG A 525 -28.90 23.87 24.91
CA ARG A 525 -29.38 24.82 23.91
C ARG A 525 -30.61 24.29 23.18
N ALA A 526 -30.68 22.98 22.92
CA ALA A 526 -31.85 22.36 22.33
C ALA A 526 -33.10 22.52 23.23
N ALA A 527 -32.96 22.41 24.56
CA ALA A 527 -34.07 22.67 25.49
C ALA A 527 -34.63 24.09 25.38
N SER A 528 -33.79 25.09 25.09
CA SER A 528 -34.27 26.46 24.89
C SER A 528 -35.02 26.68 23.57
N GLN A 529 -34.93 25.74 22.63
CA GLN A 529 -35.49 25.85 21.28
C GLN A 529 -36.61 24.84 21.00
N LEU A 530 -36.74 23.81 21.83
CA LEU A 530 -37.71 22.73 21.67
C LEU A 530 -38.75 22.79 22.79
N ALA A 531 -39.94 22.26 22.53
CA ALA A 531 -41.00 22.19 23.54
C ALA A 531 -40.55 21.35 24.76
N PRO A 532 -40.88 21.77 26.00
CA PRO A 532 -40.56 20.99 27.19
C PRO A 532 -41.33 19.66 27.21
N GLY A 533 -40.75 18.64 27.85
CA GLY A 533 -41.39 17.34 28.04
C GLY A 533 -41.32 16.38 26.85
N ARG A 534 -40.51 16.68 25.82
CA ARG A 534 -40.29 15.76 24.69
C ARG A 534 -39.43 14.57 25.10
N ASP A 535 -39.72 13.41 24.52
CA ASP A 535 -38.88 12.23 24.64
C ASP A 535 -37.51 12.48 24.01
N ALA A 536 -36.46 12.04 24.69
CA ALA A 536 -35.09 12.18 24.23
C ALA A 536 -34.31 10.88 24.41
N LEU A 537 -33.52 10.53 23.41
CA LEU A 537 -32.55 9.43 23.47
C LEU A 537 -31.14 10.00 23.43
N VAL A 538 -30.38 9.81 24.50
CA VAL A 538 -28.97 10.21 24.55
C VAL A 538 -28.09 9.03 24.15
N VAL A 539 -27.39 9.17 23.04
CA VAL A 539 -26.56 8.13 22.44
C VAL A 539 -25.08 8.45 22.65
N CYS A 540 -24.37 7.56 23.32
CA CYS A 540 -22.91 7.54 23.31
C CYS A 540 -22.45 6.40 22.39
N VAL A 541 -21.88 6.75 21.24
CA VAL A 541 -21.30 5.75 20.34
C VAL A 541 -19.89 5.45 20.78
N TRP A 542 -19.62 4.20 21.12
CA TRP A 542 -18.30 3.74 21.53
C TRP A 542 -17.75 2.73 20.52
N GLN A 543 -16.44 2.63 20.52
CA GLN A 543 -15.70 1.61 19.79
C GLN A 543 -14.92 0.82 20.82
N PRO A 544 -14.70 -0.48 20.62
CA PRO A 544 -13.69 -1.20 21.39
C PRO A 544 -12.36 -0.47 21.23
N VAL A 545 -11.87 0.16 22.29
CA VAL A 545 -10.58 0.83 22.29
C VAL A 545 -9.53 -0.23 22.61
N ASP A 546 -8.71 -0.60 21.63
CA ASP A 546 -7.40 -1.16 21.93
C ASP A 546 -6.55 -0.03 22.50
N VAL A 547 -6.57 0.13 23.83
CA VAL A 547 -5.70 1.09 24.52
C VAL A 547 -4.31 0.46 24.65
N GLY A 548 -3.51 0.65 23.61
CA GLY A 548 -2.08 0.41 23.67
C GLY A 548 -1.37 1.45 24.53
N PHE A 549 -1.52 1.37 25.86
CA PHE A 549 -0.56 1.85 26.87
C PHE A 549 -1.03 1.47 28.29
N THR A 550 -0.25 0.67 29.04
CA THR A 550 -0.33 0.60 30.51
C THR A 550 0.99 1.07 31.12
N PRO A 551 0.98 1.99 32.11
CA PRO A 551 2.16 2.24 32.92
C PRO A 551 2.49 0.99 33.73
N THR A 552 3.78 0.72 33.91
CA THR A 552 4.23 -0.32 34.83
C THR A 552 4.11 0.19 36.25
N ASP A 553 3.44 -0.57 37.11
CA ASP A 553 3.66 -0.47 38.54
C ASP A 553 3.68 -1.87 39.18
N ASN A 554 4.81 -2.17 39.84
CA ASN A 554 5.06 -3.22 40.83
C ASN A 554 4.52 -4.63 40.57
N GLY A 555 5.11 -5.29 39.57
CA GLY A 555 5.46 -6.72 39.56
C GLY A 555 4.59 -7.71 40.33
N HIS A 556 3.40 -8.06 39.82
CA HIS A 556 2.79 -9.38 40.04
C HIS A 556 1.91 -9.78 38.84
N LEU A 557 2.07 -11.03 38.39
CA LEU A 557 1.32 -11.66 37.30
C LEU A 557 -0.08 -12.07 37.76
N VAL A 558 -1.13 -11.66 37.03
CA VAL A 558 -2.41 -12.37 36.99
C VAL A 558 -2.89 -12.41 35.55
N GLY A 559 -2.95 -13.60 34.96
CA GLY A 559 -3.60 -13.81 33.68
C GLY A 559 -5.09 -13.92 33.87
N HIS A 560 -5.87 -12.97 33.33
CA HIS A 560 -7.31 -13.08 33.12
C HIS A 560 -7.65 -12.44 31.77
N PHE A 561 -8.59 -13.05 31.04
CA PHE A 561 -9.17 -12.48 29.82
C PHE A 561 -9.75 -11.09 30.14
N ASP A 562 -9.35 -10.04 29.44
CA ASP A 562 -9.83 -8.69 29.74
C ASP A 562 -11.19 -8.40 29.09
N ALA A 563 -12.17 -9.25 29.42
CA ALA A 563 -13.59 -8.91 29.28
C ALA A 563 -13.92 -7.67 30.12
N ASP A 564 -13.12 -7.39 31.16
CA ASP A 564 -13.26 -6.23 32.03
C ASP A 564 -13.00 -4.93 31.27
N GLN A 565 -11.99 -4.80 30.41
CA GLN A 565 -11.76 -3.56 29.62
C GLN A 565 -12.86 -3.25 28.59
N ALA A 566 -13.32 -4.23 27.80
CA ALA A 566 -14.44 -4.00 26.87
C ALA A 566 -15.74 -3.72 27.64
N THR A 567 -15.93 -4.39 28.78
CA THR A 567 -17.02 -4.10 29.72
C THR A 567 -16.83 -2.73 30.37
N GLU A 568 -15.61 -2.25 30.61
CA GLU A 568 -15.29 -0.95 31.21
C GLU A 568 -15.49 0.18 30.23
N VAL A 569 -15.08 0.04 28.97
CA VAL A 569 -15.34 1.01 27.90
C VAL A 569 -16.84 1.07 27.63
N ARG A 570 -17.51 -0.09 27.55
CA ARG A 570 -18.98 -0.14 27.47
C ARG A 570 -19.64 0.51 28.68
N ARG A 571 -19.20 0.21 29.92
CA ARG A 571 -19.70 0.84 31.16
C ARG A 571 -19.36 2.32 31.21
N ALA A 572 -18.25 2.77 30.64
CA ALA A 572 -17.87 4.18 30.54
C ALA A 572 -18.76 4.90 29.54
N ALA A 573 -19.06 4.27 28.39
CA ALA A 573 -20.01 4.77 27.40
C ALA A 573 -21.44 4.79 27.95
N GLU A 574 -21.86 3.77 28.69
CA GLU A 574 -23.15 3.71 29.39
C GLU A 574 -23.23 4.80 30.47
N ARG A 575 -22.17 5.01 31.27
CA ARG A 575 -22.08 6.12 32.24
C ARG A 575 -22.11 7.49 31.56
N THR A 576 -21.42 7.64 30.42
CA THR A 576 -21.39 8.89 29.65
C THR A 576 -22.77 9.18 29.07
N ALA A 577 -23.42 8.19 28.46
CA ALA A 577 -24.79 8.32 27.97
C ALA A 577 -25.78 8.62 29.11
N ALA A 578 -25.66 7.96 30.26
CA ALA A 578 -26.48 8.22 31.44
C ALA A 578 -26.26 9.63 32.00
N HIS A 579 -25.02 10.10 32.01
CA HIS A 579 -24.71 11.47 32.39
C HIS A 579 -25.36 12.48 31.42
N GLY A 580 -25.23 12.28 30.11
CA GLY A 580 -25.92 13.11 29.12
C GLY A 580 -27.44 13.05 29.25
N ALA A 581 -28.03 11.89 29.58
CA ALA A 581 -29.46 11.76 29.86
C ALA A 581 -29.86 12.57 31.12
N SER A 582 -29.04 12.58 32.17
CA SER A 582 -29.30 13.42 33.34
C SER A 582 -29.27 14.91 33.02
N LEU A 583 -28.38 15.35 32.12
CA LEU A 583 -28.35 16.72 31.62
C LEU A 583 -29.59 17.06 30.78
N ALA A 584 -30.06 16.12 29.96
CA ALA A 584 -31.28 16.29 29.18
C ALA A 584 -32.53 16.35 30.07
N VAL A 585 -32.61 15.51 31.12
CA VAL A 585 -33.70 15.58 32.13
C VAL A 585 -33.67 16.92 32.87
N ALA A 586 -32.48 17.37 33.32
CA ALA A 586 -32.34 18.68 33.97
C ALA A 586 -32.71 19.83 33.03
N ALA A 587 -32.55 19.65 31.73
CA ALA A 587 -32.96 20.60 30.70
C ALA A 587 -34.45 20.50 30.31
N GLY A 588 -35.21 19.55 30.88
CA GLY A 588 -36.67 19.43 30.70
C GLY A 588 -37.14 18.39 29.69
N PHE A 589 -36.28 17.45 29.26
CA PHE A 589 -36.66 16.32 28.39
C PHE A 589 -37.02 15.05 29.19
N GLN A 590 -37.84 14.17 28.62
CA GLN A 590 -38.01 12.80 29.10
C GLN A 590 -36.92 11.92 28.48
N ALA A 591 -35.74 11.87 29.12
CA ALA A 591 -34.55 11.30 28.50
C ALA A 591 -34.17 9.90 29.00
N TYR A 592 -33.75 9.04 28.08
CA TYR A 592 -33.10 7.75 28.37
C TYR A 592 -31.76 7.65 27.63
N SER A 593 -30.86 6.80 28.12
CA SER A 593 -29.50 6.65 27.60
C SER A 593 -29.29 5.32 26.88
N LYS A 594 -28.56 5.32 25.76
CA LYS A 594 -28.12 4.09 25.06
C LYS A 594 -26.65 4.21 24.67
N ALA A 595 -25.84 3.22 25.06
CA ALA A 595 -24.49 3.06 24.53
C ALA A 595 -24.55 2.18 23.27
N VAL A 596 -24.01 2.67 22.15
CA VAL A 596 -24.09 2.00 20.85
C VAL A 596 -22.68 1.66 20.37
N GLU A 597 -22.44 0.40 20.02
CA GLU A 597 -21.16 -0.03 19.46
C GLU A 597 -21.21 0.12 17.93
N ALA A 598 -20.39 1.01 17.36
CA ALA A 598 -20.35 1.21 15.91
C ALA A 598 -19.05 1.87 15.39
N THR A 599 -18.62 1.40 14.22
CA THR A 599 -17.53 2.00 13.44
C THR A 599 -17.96 2.21 11.99
N PRO A 600 -17.91 3.44 11.45
CA PRO A 600 -17.55 4.73 12.09
C PRO A 600 -18.67 5.31 12.99
N THR A 601 -18.33 6.25 13.87
CA THR A 601 -19.24 6.85 14.89
C THR A 601 -20.56 7.37 14.32
N TRP A 602 -20.53 8.05 13.18
CA TRP A 602 -21.74 8.60 12.54
C TRP A 602 -22.76 7.51 12.19
N LYS A 603 -22.29 6.31 11.82
CA LYS A 603 -23.17 5.18 11.47
C LYS A 603 -23.96 4.70 12.69
N GLY A 604 -23.34 4.70 13.86
CA GLY A 604 -24.01 4.37 15.13
C GLY A 604 -25.08 5.40 15.50
N ILE A 605 -24.79 6.70 15.28
CA ILE A 605 -25.76 7.78 15.53
C ILE A 605 -26.97 7.65 14.59
N VAL A 606 -26.73 7.48 13.29
CA VAL A 606 -27.80 7.33 12.29
C VAL A 606 -28.61 6.07 12.54
N ALA A 607 -27.97 4.93 12.79
CA ALA A 607 -28.67 3.68 13.09
C ALA A 607 -29.52 3.79 14.35
N ALA A 608 -29.04 4.45 15.41
CA ALA A 608 -29.82 4.68 16.61
C ALA A 608 -31.01 5.62 16.37
N ALA A 609 -30.84 6.63 15.52
CA ALA A 609 -31.93 7.53 15.13
C ALA A 609 -33.00 6.82 14.29
N ASP A 610 -32.59 6.00 13.33
CA ASP A 610 -33.49 5.22 12.49
C ASP A 610 -34.23 4.14 13.31
N GLU A 611 -33.53 3.44 14.22
CA GLU A 611 -34.12 2.41 15.09
C GLU A 611 -35.22 2.94 16.00
N HIS A 612 -35.13 4.21 16.44
CA HIS A 612 -36.10 4.83 17.35
C HIS A 612 -37.00 5.85 16.66
N GLU A 613 -37.05 5.83 15.31
CA GLU A 613 -37.87 6.74 14.48
C GLU A 613 -37.73 8.21 14.92
N ALA A 614 -36.49 8.64 15.17
CA ALA A 614 -36.19 9.94 15.74
C ALA A 614 -36.73 11.08 14.87
N SER A 615 -37.25 12.12 15.52
CA SER A 615 -37.77 13.31 14.83
C SER A 615 -36.70 14.37 14.54
N LEU A 616 -35.59 14.32 15.29
CA LEU A 616 -34.49 15.27 15.23
C LEU A 616 -33.22 14.66 15.82
N ILE A 617 -32.08 14.85 15.16
CA ILE A 617 -30.75 14.54 15.71
C ILE A 617 -30.08 15.85 16.12
N VAL A 618 -29.59 15.95 17.34
CA VAL A 618 -28.89 17.12 17.86
C VAL A 618 -27.42 16.78 18.09
N LEU A 619 -26.52 17.61 17.55
CA LEU A 619 -25.07 17.41 17.61
C LEU A 619 -24.35 18.69 18.07
N GLY A 620 -23.36 18.51 18.96
CA GLY A 620 -22.34 19.51 19.23
C GLY A 620 -21.16 19.40 18.24
N PRO A 621 -20.56 20.51 17.79
CA PRO A 621 -19.40 20.48 16.90
C PRO A 621 -18.19 19.90 17.65
N HIS A 622 -17.72 18.72 17.27
CA HIS A 622 -16.51 18.14 17.85
C HIS A 622 -15.25 18.93 17.43
N ARG A 623 -14.41 19.29 18.41
CA ARG A 623 -13.01 19.69 18.22
C ARG A 623 -12.13 18.70 18.97
N ARG A 624 -11.13 18.09 18.31
CA ARG A 624 -9.98 17.52 19.05
C ARG A 624 -9.07 18.69 19.43
N ASN A 625 -8.66 18.75 20.70
CA ASN A 625 -7.76 19.78 21.22
C ASN A 625 -6.43 19.80 20.45
N GLY A 626 -6.15 20.91 19.75
CA GLY A 626 -4.91 21.16 19.03
C GLY A 626 -4.91 22.57 18.41
N LEU A 627 -3.76 23.26 18.48
CA LEU A 627 -3.53 24.61 17.97
C LEU A 627 -3.70 24.68 16.45
N LEU A 628 -4.90 25.00 15.97
CA LEU A 628 -5.24 25.87 14.82
C LEU A 628 -6.68 25.56 14.37
N GLY A 629 -7.55 26.57 14.50
CA GLY A 629 -9.00 26.44 14.42
C GLY A 629 -9.61 26.70 13.04
N HIS A 630 -10.93 26.44 13.02
CA HIS A 630 -11.91 26.59 11.95
C HIS A 630 -12.05 25.41 10.99
N LEU A 631 -13.01 24.51 11.29
CA LEU A 631 -14.01 23.92 10.38
C LEU A 631 -14.96 23.00 11.20
N GLN A 632 -16.20 22.83 10.75
CA GLN A 632 -17.26 22.02 11.39
C GLN A 632 -16.80 20.57 11.65
N GLY A 633 -17.13 20.02 12.83
CA GLY A 633 -16.68 18.68 13.25
C GLY A 633 -17.09 17.56 12.27
N SER A 634 -16.17 16.62 12.01
CA SER A 634 -16.30 15.59 10.96
C SER A 634 -17.48 14.63 11.16
N VAL A 635 -17.81 14.29 12.40
CA VAL A 635 -18.99 13.47 12.72
C VAL A 635 -20.30 14.18 12.34
N ALA A 636 -20.41 15.49 12.59
CA ALA A 636 -21.63 16.24 12.28
C ALA A 636 -21.85 16.36 10.76
N ALA A 637 -20.79 16.59 10.00
CA ALA A 637 -20.86 16.58 8.54
C ALA A 637 -21.26 15.19 7.99
N ALA A 638 -20.69 14.12 8.56
CA ALA A 638 -21.02 12.76 8.16
C ALA A 638 -22.46 12.36 8.50
N VAL A 639 -22.99 12.75 9.67
CA VAL A 639 -24.40 12.50 10.03
C VAL A 639 -25.33 13.22 9.05
N VAL A 640 -25.13 14.52 8.81
CA VAL A 640 -25.94 15.32 7.87
C VAL A 640 -25.97 14.71 6.46
N ALA A 641 -24.84 14.15 6.01
CA ALA A 641 -24.76 13.56 4.67
C ALA A 641 -25.45 12.19 4.54
N HIS A 642 -25.77 11.50 5.64
CA HIS A 642 -26.20 10.10 5.61
C HIS A 642 -27.53 9.82 6.35
N THR A 643 -28.20 10.83 6.91
CA THR A 643 -29.49 10.65 7.58
C THR A 643 -30.62 11.33 6.81
N SER A 644 -31.82 10.73 6.86
CA SER A 644 -33.07 11.38 6.45
C SER A 644 -33.75 12.14 7.60
N THR A 645 -33.31 11.95 8.84
CA THR A 645 -33.81 12.66 10.02
C THR A 645 -33.26 14.09 10.05
N PRO A 646 -34.07 15.12 10.35
CA PRO A 646 -33.57 16.48 10.52
C PRO A 646 -32.41 16.55 11.51
N VAL A 647 -31.38 17.36 11.23
CA VAL A 647 -30.19 17.51 12.08
C VAL A 647 -30.04 18.95 12.56
N LEU A 648 -29.96 19.16 13.87
CA LEU A 648 -29.64 20.43 14.51
C LEU A 648 -28.19 20.42 15.00
N ILE A 649 -27.34 21.25 14.39
CA ILE A 649 -25.96 21.46 14.84
C ILE A 649 -25.92 22.73 15.70
N VAL A 650 -25.50 22.60 16.96
CA VAL A 650 -25.43 23.73 17.89
C VAL A 650 -24.02 24.35 17.88
N PRO A 651 -23.80 25.53 17.26
CA PRO A 651 -22.47 26.15 17.24
C PRO A 651 -22.03 26.66 18.63
N GLN A 652 -20.72 26.73 18.85
CA GLN A 652 -20.16 27.40 20.04
C GLN A 652 -20.51 28.90 20.04
N SER A 653 -21.01 29.41 21.17
CA SER A 653 -21.13 30.85 21.39
C SER A 653 -19.74 31.47 21.56
N SER A 654 -19.40 32.51 20.78
CA SER A 654 -18.15 33.30 20.92
C SER A 654 -18.16 34.24 22.15
N ALA A 655 -18.86 33.90 23.23
CA ALA A 655 -19.07 34.81 24.36
C ALA A 655 -18.02 34.74 25.48
N ALA A 656 -16.93 33.97 25.33
CA ALA A 656 -15.90 33.82 26.37
C ALA A 656 -14.54 34.49 26.06
N SER A 657 -14.42 35.28 24.97
CA SER A 657 -13.14 35.94 24.61
C SER A 657 -13.04 37.44 24.95
N ASN A 658 -14.03 38.04 25.64
CA ASN A 658 -14.05 39.49 25.91
C ASN A 658 -14.05 39.85 27.40
N LEU A 659 -13.33 39.10 28.23
CA LEU A 659 -13.06 39.45 29.63
C LEU A 659 -11.56 39.35 29.95
N CYS A 660 -10.73 40.12 29.24
CA CYS A 660 -9.40 40.51 29.76
C CYS A 660 -8.72 41.60 28.89
N THR A 661 -9.23 42.83 28.90
CA THR A 661 -8.41 44.04 28.64
C THR A 661 -9.13 45.27 29.14
N THR A 662 -9.07 45.48 30.45
CA THR A 662 -9.11 46.79 31.10
C THR A 662 -8.60 46.58 32.51
N VAL A 663 -7.38 47.03 32.80
CA VAL A 663 -6.99 47.87 33.94
C VAL A 663 -5.47 48.07 33.89
N ALA A 664 -5.09 49.36 33.88
CA ALA A 664 -3.78 49.98 34.10
C ALA A 664 -2.66 49.73 33.07
#